data_AF-A0A9P6NT39-F1
#
_entry.id   AF-A0A9P6NT39-F1
#
_cell.length_a   1.000
_cell.length_b   1.000
_cell.length_c   1.000
_cell.angle_alpha   90.00
_cell.angle_beta   90.00
_cell.angle_gamma   90.00
#
_symmetry.space_group_name_H-M   'P 1'
#
loop_
_entity.id
_entity.type
_entity.pdbx_description
1 polymer ?
#
loop_
_entity_poly.entity_id
_entity_poly.type
_entity_poly.pdbx_seq_one_letter_code
_entity_poly.pdbx_strand_id
1 'polypeptide(L)'
;MPPKTKVQPQHQADIKDDSVIQSVLLADPFGAEQSWGPLVKTDDEAIKNPPLPWCLLPLLGTPLLVWTLESLALGGVQQVFIFISEGIDQVRAFLSTTTYLESDSKLNVTILATSAYTPGDVMREVDSRALLKTKTGDGSDVGTFILAKCGYIGNLDLTLASERFASRRKADGGLPCLTTIVKSVPASLHTSRSIHLLTPNSRLVHFHMDKNKFPSSKRVELSADLFQQPQDLLLRSDLQSVGVEICSVEVPQLFTENFDYQHIKPDFIHGILTSDLLGKTILCEVVKESENLGSGTKWATLVESVKSYDTASRDILARRAQPFTLDLARPGGTPLTQRRGMIYVGKDVDLALDCKISHLSCIDSHSTISPEAKITHSYVGEHVQIGPGAQIIDSYIFDGVSVGPNTLIKSSVVGSKSKIQSDCKLEGGCLIGNGVVIGDKVKLRATNVSVEGPSGSKELTQNDSVGLVWPSFETGTGSIHDSDDEDFSDDEDGVKRIDSRNYQFARLGTNFRNCDLNSPASSITSFSSASSVASSSSPTGVENIDAIGEVGATKDFLVECNHSLERAFEEGHTVENASIELKTLRMASNVSQSKVRSVVMEQVCGLVEREPTMLNKWAELVKSLLSGEDDLVGMEEVLFDLQGWSSDLNRSQDFNRVRFFSRILQHFYNEDVVSEEGFLKWFTNKKSKEVGGEEGLKLREVGGKLLQMIMNSEEEEEEEEEDSD
;
A
#
# COMPACT_ATOMS: atom_id res chain seq x y z
N MET A 1 42.69 18.90 27.06
CA MET A 1 42.33 18.79 25.63
C MET A 1 43.08 17.60 25.04
N PRO A 2 42.42 16.48 24.72
CA PRO A 2 43.06 15.41 23.96
C PRO A 2 43.03 15.75 22.45
N PRO A 3 44.00 15.27 21.65
CA PRO A 3 44.15 15.69 20.26
C PRO A 3 43.11 15.00 19.37
N LYS A 4 42.51 15.79 18.46
CA LYS A 4 41.59 15.32 17.42
C LYS A 4 42.33 14.42 16.43
N THR A 5 42.01 13.13 16.44
CA THR A 5 42.35 12.18 15.37
C THR A 5 41.59 12.59 14.11
N LYS A 6 42.32 13.05 13.09
CA LYS A 6 41.77 13.27 11.74
C LYS A 6 41.35 11.92 11.16
N VAL A 7 40.06 11.76 10.89
CA VAL A 7 39.53 10.69 10.04
C VAL A 7 40.14 10.86 8.65
N GLN A 8 40.81 9.82 8.15
CA GLN A 8 41.35 9.79 6.80
C GLN A 8 40.19 9.75 5.79
N PRO A 9 40.25 10.52 4.69
CA PRO A 9 39.27 10.41 3.62
C PRO A 9 39.41 9.05 2.95
N GLN A 10 38.28 8.36 2.76
CA GLN A 10 38.19 7.12 2.00
C GLN A 10 38.81 7.31 0.61
N HIS A 11 39.71 6.41 0.25
CA HIS A 11 40.34 6.33 -1.07
C HIS A 11 39.27 6.05 -2.14
N GLN A 12 38.77 7.10 -2.79
CA GLN A 12 38.23 6.97 -4.15
C GLN A 12 39.44 6.81 -5.08
N ALA A 13 39.70 5.58 -5.52
CA ALA A 13 40.61 5.35 -6.63
C ALA A 13 39.89 5.77 -7.91
N ASP A 14 40.46 6.76 -8.61
CA ASP A 14 40.04 7.16 -9.96
C ASP A 14 40.28 5.99 -10.94
N ILE A 15 39.24 5.17 -11.11
CA ILE A 15 39.16 4.14 -12.15
C ILE A 15 38.81 4.86 -13.46
N LYS A 16 39.60 4.63 -14.51
CA LYS A 16 39.44 5.22 -15.86
C LYS A 16 38.01 5.10 -16.39
N ASP A 17 37.54 6.18 -17.03
CA ASP A 17 36.19 6.45 -17.55
C ASP A 17 35.72 5.57 -18.74
N ASP A 18 35.92 4.25 -18.67
CA ASP A 18 35.16 3.33 -19.53
C ASP A 18 33.81 3.05 -18.86
N SER A 19 32.73 2.96 -19.65
CA SER A 19 31.32 2.94 -19.22
C SER A 19 31.00 1.91 -18.11
N VAL A 20 31.18 2.30 -16.85
CA VAL A 20 30.84 1.48 -15.67
C VAL A 20 29.33 1.41 -15.54
N ILE A 21 28.76 0.20 -15.65
CA ILE A 21 27.34 -0.02 -15.35
C ILE A 21 27.17 -0.01 -13.83
N GLN A 22 26.39 0.97 -13.35
CA GLN A 22 26.04 1.12 -11.95
C GLN A 22 24.68 0.47 -11.67
N SER A 23 24.53 -0.14 -10.50
CA SER A 23 23.26 -0.64 -10.01
C SER A 23 22.93 -0.10 -8.63
N VAL A 24 21.66 0.25 -8.43
CA VAL A 24 21.07 0.53 -7.13
C VAL A 24 20.33 -0.72 -6.67
N LEU A 25 20.76 -1.30 -5.55
CA LEU A 25 20.18 -2.49 -4.96
C LEU A 25 19.35 -2.11 -3.74
N LEU A 26 18.04 -2.36 -3.84
CA LEU A 26 17.09 -2.25 -2.76
C LEU A 26 17.14 -3.54 -1.93
N ALA A 27 17.81 -3.50 -0.77
CA ALA A 27 18.00 -4.70 0.04
C ALA A 27 16.77 -5.06 0.89
N ASP A 28 15.91 -4.09 1.17
CA ASP A 28 14.75 -4.29 2.03
C ASP A 28 13.55 -4.90 1.27
N PRO A 29 12.67 -5.64 1.97
CA PRO A 29 11.57 -6.37 1.35
C PRO A 29 10.49 -5.47 0.71
N PHE A 30 10.40 -4.19 1.07
CA PHE A 30 9.46 -3.17 0.57
C PHE A 30 8.07 -3.75 0.20
N GLY A 31 7.22 -3.97 1.21
CA GLY A 31 5.86 -4.51 1.07
C GLY A 31 5.75 -6.04 1.20
N ALA A 32 6.86 -6.78 1.22
CA ALA A 32 6.87 -8.23 1.41
C ALA A 32 6.99 -8.68 2.88
N GLU A 33 7.22 -7.77 3.83
CA GLU A 33 7.46 -8.06 5.25
C GLU A 33 6.38 -8.95 5.88
N GLN A 34 5.12 -8.67 5.56
CA GLN A 34 3.98 -9.41 6.09
C GLN A 34 3.95 -10.88 5.63
N SER A 35 4.59 -11.21 4.51
CA SER A 35 4.65 -12.58 3.98
C SER A 35 5.70 -13.45 4.68
N TRP A 36 6.76 -12.84 5.23
CA TRP A 36 7.84 -13.55 5.93
C TRP A 36 7.59 -13.63 7.44
N GLY A 37 6.66 -12.81 7.96
CA GLY A 37 6.10 -12.90 9.31
C GLY A 37 7.15 -13.18 10.40
N PRO A 38 7.10 -14.36 11.05
CA PRO A 38 7.92 -14.70 12.22
C PRO A 38 9.43 -14.89 11.95
N LEU A 39 9.84 -14.93 10.67
CA LEU A 39 11.25 -15.11 10.30
C LEU A 39 12.04 -13.80 10.28
N VAL A 40 11.35 -12.67 10.12
CA VAL A 40 11.97 -11.35 9.92
C VAL A 40 11.57 -10.36 11.02
N LYS A 41 10.33 -10.40 11.52
CA LYS A 41 9.85 -9.46 12.55
C LYS A 41 10.08 -9.99 13.98
N THR A 42 10.79 -9.21 14.80
CA THR A 42 10.76 -9.23 16.27
C THR A 42 10.95 -7.80 16.76
N ASP A 43 9.96 -7.25 17.45
CA ASP A 43 9.84 -5.80 17.69
C ASP A 43 10.65 -5.28 18.91
N ASP A 44 11.50 -6.08 19.57
CA ASP A 44 12.21 -5.64 20.77
C ASP A 44 13.75 -5.72 20.69
N GLU A 45 14.41 -4.61 21.06
CA GLU A 45 15.88 -4.45 21.22
C GLU A 45 16.48 -5.31 22.36
N ALA A 46 15.69 -6.13 23.04
CA ALA A 46 16.08 -6.82 24.28
C ALA A 46 16.57 -8.27 24.11
N ILE A 47 16.76 -8.77 22.88
CA ILE A 47 17.17 -10.16 22.62
C ILE A 47 18.69 -10.31 22.41
N LYS A 48 19.29 -11.31 23.06
CA LYS A 48 20.72 -11.71 22.94
C LYS A 48 21.16 -12.16 21.54
N ASN A 49 20.24 -12.34 20.59
CA ASN A 49 20.52 -12.67 19.18
C ASN A 49 19.61 -11.79 18.31
N PRO A 50 20.14 -10.80 17.59
CA PRO A 50 19.32 -9.94 16.76
C PRO A 50 18.68 -10.74 15.60
N PRO A 51 17.48 -10.37 15.14
CA PRO A 51 16.81 -11.03 14.02
C PRO A 51 17.67 -10.94 12.76
N LEU A 52 17.60 -11.97 11.92
CA LEU A 52 18.32 -12.02 10.66
C LEU A 52 17.61 -11.08 9.68
N PRO A 53 18.29 -10.08 9.09
CA PRO A 53 17.66 -9.18 8.13
C PRO A 53 17.20 -9.98 6.90
N TRP A 54 16.13 -9.53 6.27
CA TRP A 54 15.49 -10.24 5.16
C TRP A 54 16.47 -10.59 4.02
N CYS A 55 17.40 -9.66 3.71
CA CYS A 55 18.43 -9.86 2.69
C CYS A 55 19.40 -11.01 2.99
N LEU A 56 19.52 -11.42 4.26
CA LEU A 56 20.37 -12.53 4.69
C LEU A 56 19.63 -13.86 4.86
N LEU A 57 18.32 -13.91 4.57
CA LEU A 57 17.58 -15.18 4.61
C LEU A 57 18.22 -16.21 3.67
N PRO A 58 18.44 -17.45 4.12
CA PRO A 58 19.09 -18.46 3.31
C PRO A 58 18.11 -19.01 2.26
N LEU A 59 18.51 -18.95 0.99
CA LEU A 59 17.92 -19.71 -0.11
C LEU A 59 18.86 -20.86 -0.44
N LEU A 60 18.40 -22.09 -0.18
CA LEU A 60 19.19 -23.31 -0.36
C LEU A 60 20.58 -23.21 0.32
N GLY A 61 20.60 -22.62 1.53
CA GLY A 61 21.76 -22.45 2.40
C GLY A 61 22.72 -21.33 2.02
N THR A 62 22.40 -20.54 1.00
CA THR A 62 23.14 -19.33 0.68
C THR A 62 22.24 -18.10 0.88
N PRO A 63 22.70 -17.01 1.52
CA PRO A 63 21.90 -15.79 1.70
C PRO A 63 21.39 -15.18 0.38
N LEU A 64 20.16 -14.66 0.37
CA LEU A 64 19.53 -14.02 -0.80
C LEU A 64 20.39 -12.91 -1.41
N LEU A 65 21.07 -12.12 -0.58
CA LEU A 65 21.95 -11.06 -1.04
C LEU A 65 23.07 -11.59 -1.94
N VAL A 66 23.70 -12.72 -1.60
CA VAL A 66 24.79 -13.31 -2.38
C VAL A 66 24.27 -13.77 -3.75
N TRP A 67 23.09 -14.39 -3.80
CA TRP A 67 22.45 -14.76 -5.07
C TRP A 67 22.25 -13.55 -5.99
N THR A 68 21.83 -12.42 -5.42
CA THR A 68 21.61 -11.19 -6.19
C THR A 68 22.92 -10.58 -6.69
N LEU A 69 23.95 -10.51 -5.83
CA LEU A 69 25.25 -9.94 -6.19
C LEU A 69 25.93 -10.76 -7.28
N GLU A 70 25.88 -12.10 -7.21
CA GLU A 70 26.41 -12.94 -8.28
C GLU A 70 25.61 -12.85 -9.57
N SER A 71 24.27 -12.73 -9.48
CA SER A 71 23.42 -12.50 -10.65
C SER A 71 23.73 -11.16 -11.33
N LEU A 72 23.99 -10.10 -10.56
CA LEU A 72 24.40 -8.79 -11.07
C LEU A 72 25.81 -8.82 -11.67
N ALA A 73 26.74 -9.51 -11.02
CA ALA A 73 28.11 -9.68 -11.52
C ALA A 73 28.13 -10.46 -12.84
N LEU A 74 27.31 -11.51 -12.96
CA LEU A 74 27.14 -12.25 -14.22
C LEU A 74 26.48 -11.39 -15.29
N GLY A 75 25.53 -10.52 -14.91
CA GLY A 75 24.92 -9.54 -15.79
C GLY A 75 25.84 -8.40 -16.25
N GLY A 76 27.10 -8.36 -15.77
CA GLY A 76 28.11 -7.38 -16.17
C GLY A 76 28.08 -6.06 -15.40
N VAL A 77 27.39 -6.01 -14.25
CA VAL A 77 27.41 -4.85 -13.35
C VAL A 77 28.76 -4.76 -12.66
N GLN A 78 29.31 -3.55 -12.58
CA GLN A 78 30.63 -3.31 -11.98
C GLN A 78 30.54 -2.59 -10.63
N GLN A 79 29.55 -1.72 -10.44
CA GLN A 79 29.37 -0.96 -9.19
C GLN A 79 27.96 -1.13 -8.66
N VAL A 80 27.82 -1.47 -7.38
CA VAL A 80 26.53 -1.68 -6.71
C VAL A 80 26.44 -0.81 -5.47
N PHE A 81 25.37 -0.02 -5.38
CA PHE A 81 24.98 0.74 -4.20
C PHE A 81 23.87 0.00 -3.47
N ILE A 82 24.16 -0.54 -2.29
CA ILE A 82 23.19 -1.28 -1.49
C ILE A 82 22.55 -0.33 -0.48
N PHE A 83 21.22 -0.20 -0.53
CA PHE A 83 20.44 0.55 0.43
C PHE A 83 19.76 -0.40 1.42
N ILE A 84 20.06 -0.22 2.71
CA ILE A 84 19.54 -1.02 3.82
C ILE A 84 19.07 -0.09 4.93
N SER A 85 17.86 -0.31 5.43
CA SER A 85 17.32 0.35 6.62
C SER A 85 17.64 -0.43 7.89
N GLU A 86 17.34 -1.72 7.92
CA GLU A 86 17.47 -2.58 9.11
C GLU A 86 18.69 -3.51 9.05
N GLY A 87 19.39 -3.70 10.18
CA GLY A 87 20.42 -4.73 10.30
C GLY A 87 21.72 -4.46 9.52
N ILE A 88 22.06 -3.18 9.29
CA ILE A 88 23.24 -2.75 8.53
C ILE A 88 24.54 -3.37 9.06
N ASP A 89 24.71 -3.43 10.38
CA ASP A 89 25.93 -3.97 11.00
C ASP A 89 26.08 -5.47 10.73
N GLN A 90 24.98 -6.23 10.69
CA GLN A 90 25.00 -7.65 10.37
C GLN A 90 25.39 -7.87 8.90
N VAL A 91 24.83 -7.08 7.98
CA VAL A 91 25.16 -7.18 6.56
C VAL A 91 26.62 -6.78 6.31
N ARG A 92 27.11 -5.74 6.99
CA ARG A 92 28.52 -5.33 6.91
C ARG A 92 29.46 -6.42 7.46
N ALA A 93 29.12 -7.03 8.59
CA ALA A 93 29.88 -8.14 9.17
C ALA A 93 29.90 -9.36 8.22
N PHE A 94 28.74 -9.70 7.64
CA PHE A 94 28.64 -10.79 6.67
C PHE A 94 29.49 -10.51 5.42
N LEU A 95 29.33 -9.33 4.81
CA LEU A 95 30.10 -8.97 3.61
C LEU A 95 31.61 -8.89 3.89
N SER A 96 32.03 -8.52 5.10
CA SER A 96 33.47 -8.54 5.48
C SER A 96 34.09 -9.94 5.47
N THR A 97 33.26 -10.98 5.57
CA THR A 97 33.70 -12.38 5.46
C THR A 97 33.82 -12.83 4.00
N THR A 98 33.25 -12.07 3.06
CA THR A 98 33.19 -12.41 1.62
C THR A 98 34.23 -11.65 0.80
N THR A 99 34.51 -12.16 -0.38
CA THR A 99 35.46 -11.59 -1.35
C THR A 99 34.98 -10.28 -2.01
N TYR A 100 33.72 -9.87 -1.82
CA TYR A 100 33.17 -8.69 -2.51
C TYR A 100 33.74 -7.34 -2.04
N LEU A 101 34.33 -7.28 -0.85
CA LEU A 101 34.98 -6.06 -0.31
C LEU A 101 36.47 -5.99 -0.64
N GLU A 102 37.04 -7.02 -1.27
CA GLU A 102 38.44 -7.04 -1.67
C GLU A 102 38.65 -6.21 -2.95
N SER A 103 39.80 -5.55 -3.07
CA SER A 103 40.12 -4.66 -4.18
C SER A 103 40.22 -5.35 -5.55
N ASP A 104 40.39 -6.68 -5.57
CA ASP A 104 40.45 -7.51 -6.81
C ASP A 104 39.07 -8.01 -7.27
N SER A 105 37.99 -7.69 -6.56
CA SER A 105 36.63 -8.06 -6.96
C SER A 105 36.21 -7.36 -8.25
N LYS A 106 35.55 -8.11 -9.15
CA LYS A 106 34.91 -7.55 -10.37
C LYS A 106 33.73 -6.63 -10.05
N LEU A 107 33.24 -6.67 -8.81
CA LEU A 107 32.08 -5.93 -8.33
C LEU A 107 32.51 -5.05 -7.15
N ASN A 108 32.39 -3.74 -7.29
CA ASN A 108 32.59 -2.78 -6.21
C ASN A 108 31.27 -2.52 -5.48
N VAL A 109 31.18 -2.96 -4.24
CA VAL A 109 29.96 -2.87 -3.41
C VAL A 109 30.11 -1.75 -2.39
N THR A 110 29.21 -0.77 -2.44
CA THR A 110 29.11 0.31 -1.45
C THR A 110 27.82 0.16 -0.66
N ILE A 111 27.94 0.05 0.67
CA ILE A 111 26.79 -0.07 1.58
C ILE A 111 26.38 1.31 2.07
N LEU A 112 25.11 1.65 1.92
CA LEU A 112 24.52 2.92 2.34
C LEU A 112 23.39 2.66 3.34
N ALA A 113 23.53 3.28 4.51
CA ALA A 113 22.45 3.36 5.49
C ALA A 113 21.38 4.31 4.96
N THR A 114 20.11 3.88 5.04
CA THR A 114 18.94 4.70 4.72
C THR A 114 17.92 4.64 5.85
N SER A 115 17.14 5.70 6.03
CA SER A 115 15.94 5.71 6.89
C SER A 115 14.65 5.61 6.06
N ALA A 116 14.78 5.28 4.78
CA ALA A 116 13.66 5.21 3.85
C ALA A 116 12.82 3.93 4.05
N TYR A 117 11.50 4.10 4.13
CA TYR A 117 10.54 3.00 4.22
C TYR A 117 9.97 2.58 2.87
N THR A 118 10.08 3.43 1.85
CA THR A 118 9.56 3.15 0.49
C THR A 118 10.67 3.15 -0.56
N PRO A 119 10.52 2.39 -1.66
CA PRO A 119 11.44 2.48 -2.80
C PRO A 119 11.56 3.90 -3.36
N GLY A 120 10.46 4.67 -3.37
CA GLY A 120 10.45 6.06 -3.85
C GLY A 120 11.35 6.98 -3.02
N ASP A 121 11.35 6.83 -1.70
CA ASP A 121 12.22 7.60 -0.81
C ASP A 121 13.70 7.26 -1.03
N VAL A 122 14.02 5.99 -1.28
CA VAL A 122 15.39 5.59 -1.67
C VAL A 122 15.80 6.26 -2.98
N MET A 123 14.89 6.35 -3.97
CA MET A 123 15.18 7.03 -5.24
C MET A 123 15.44 8.53 -5.04
N ARG A 124 14.70 9.21 -4.16
CA ARG A 124 14.96 10.61 -3.78
C ARG A 124 16.30 10.78 -3.09
N GLU A 125 16.65 9.83 -2.23
CA GLU A 125 17.95 9.83 -1.55
C GLU A 125 19.10 9.63 -2.55
N VAL A 126 18.94 8.73 -3.53
CA VAL A 126 19.90 8.54 -4.63
C VAL A 126 20.14 9.84 -5.40
N ASP A 127 19.07 10.59 -5.68
CA ASP A 127 19.13 11.90 -6.35
C ASP A 127 19.86 12.93 -5.46
N SER A 128 19.47 13.04 -4.19
CA SER A 128 20.07 13.98 -3.23
C SER A 128 21.57 13.78 -3.03
N ARG A 129 22.02 12.52 -3.11
CA ARG A 129 23.44 12.13 -2.96
C ARG A 129 24.19 12.15 -4.29
N ALA A 130 23.52 12.37 -5.42
CA ALA A 130 24.07 12.40 -6.78
C ALA A 130 25.04 11.24 -7.07
N LEU A 131 24.69 10.02 -6.64
CA LEU A 131 25.56 8.83 -6.71
C LEU A 131 25.75 8.30 -8.13
N LEU A 132 24.79 8.60 -9.00
CA LEU A 132 24.74 8.12 -10.37
C LEU A 132 25.61 8.99 -11.27
N LYS A 133 26.49 8.35 -12.04
CA LYS A 133 27.34 9.04 -13.00
C LYS A 133 26.48 9.55 -14.16
N THR A 134 26.45 10.86 -14.34
CA THR A 134 25.72 11.55 -15.41
C THR A 134 26.55 11.77 -16.68
N LYS A 135 27.88 11.56 -16.62
CA LYS A 135 28.81 11.96 -17.69
C LYS A 135 29.62 10.77 -18.20
N THR A 136 29.23 10.24 -19.36
CA THR A 136 30.15 9.53 -20.26
C THR A 136 30.87 10.58 -21.09
N GLY A 137 32.19 10.48 -21.24
CA GLY A 137 33.07 11.52 -21.82
C GLY A 137 32.79 11.97 -23.25
N ASP A 138 31.74 11.44 -23.91
CA ASP A 138 31.45 11.64 -25.33
C ASP A 138 30.25 12.56 -25.61
N GLY A 139 29.82 13.35 -24.62
CA GLY A 139 28.86 14.46 -24.80
C GLY A 139 27.46 14.06 -25.29
N SER A 140 27.15 12.77 -25.37
CA SER A 140 25.79 12.27 -25.58
C SER A 140 25.30 11.68 -24.26
N ASP A 141 24.33 12.35 -23.65
CA ASP A 141 23.63 11.88 -22.45
C ASP A 141 23.20 10.44 -22.64
N VAL A 142 23.75 9.48 -21.89
CA VAL A 142 22.91 8.46 -21.24
C VAL A 142 23.63 7.88 -20.02
N GLY A 143 23.42 8.49 -18.85
CA GLY A 143 23.52 7.73 -17.60
C GLY A 143 22.39 6.71 -17.57
N THR A 144 22.71 5.44 -17.84
CA THR A 144 21.81 4.32 -17.58
C THR A 144 22.28 3.64 -16.30
N PHE A 145 21.33 3.24 -15.46
CA PHE A 145 21.63 2.45 -14.28
C PHE A 145 20.58 1.36 -14.11
N ILE A 146 20.94 0.33 -13.36
CA ILE A 146 20.08 -0.82 -13.10
C ILE A 146 19.51 -0.71 -11.70
N LEU A 147 18.18 -0.66 -11.60
CA LEU A 147 17.48 -0.79 -10.34
C LEU A 147 17.16 -2.26 -10.10
N ALA A 148 17.73 -2.82 -9.04
CA ALA A 148 17.53 -4.20 -8.66
C ALA A 148 16.90 -4.29 -7.28
N LYS A 149 15.93 -5.19 -7.10
CA LYS A 149 15.44 -5.59 -5.79
C LYS A 149 16.22 -6.81 -5.31
N CYS A 150 16.57 -6.84 -4.02
CA CYS A 150 17.14 -8.04 -3.41
C CYS A 150 16.14 -9.21 -3.53
N GLY A 151 16.66 -10.43 -3.65
CA GLY A 151 15.89 -11.61 -4.07
C GLY A 151 15.78 -11.81 -5.59
N TYR A 152 16.34 -10.92 -6.43
CA TYR A 152 16.53 -11.20 -7.85
C TYR A 152 17.56 -12.31 -8.08
N ILE A 153 17.19 -13.32 -8.85
CA ILE A 153 18.06 -14.41 -9.26
C ILE A 153 17.87 -14.61 -10.75
N GLY A 154 18.94 -14.51 -11.54
CA GLY A 154 18.82 -14.70 -12.97
C GLY A 154 20.14 -14.70 -13.69
N ASN A 155 20.16 -15.35 -14.86
CA ASN A 155 21.31 -15.43 -15.75
C ASN A 155 21.23 -14.42 -16.91
N LEU A 156 20.55 -13.29 -16.68
CA LEU A 156 20.32 -12.29 -17.73
C LEU A 156 21.58 -11.48 -17.99
N ASP A 157 21.89 -11.30 -19.27
CA ASP A 157 22.92 -10.37 -19.71
C ASP A 157 22.36 -8.94 -19.70
N LEU A 158 22.64 -8.22 -18.61
CA LEU A 158 22.15 -6.87 -18.39
C LEU A 158 22.89 -5.84 -19.24
N THR A 159 24.12 -6.16 -19.70
CA THR A 159 24.89 -5.29 -20.60
C THR A 159 24.15 -5.09 -21.92
N LEU A 160 23.76 -6.19 -22.57
CA LEU A 160 23.00 -6.16 -23.82
C LEU A 160 21.64 -5.49 -23.66
N ALA A 161 20.96 -5.72 -22.52
CA ALA A 161 19.69 -5.07 -22.23
C ALA A 161 19.86 -3.54 -22.08
N SER A 162 20.93 -3.10 -21.41
CA SER A 162 21.26 -1.68 -21.26
C SER A 162 21.63 -1.01 -22.60
N GLU A 163 22.34 -1.71 -23.48
CA GLU A 163 22.67 -1.23 -24.84
C GLU A 163 21.42 -1.11 -25.72
N ARG A 164 20.51 -2.09 -25.64
CA ARG A 164 19.21 -2.04 -26.33
C ARG A 164 18.38 -0.85 -25.85
N PHE A 165 18.35 -0.63 -24.54
CA PHE A 165 17.66 0.52 -23.95
C PHE A 165 18.27 1.84 -24.43
N ALA A 166 19.59 2.00 -24.37
CA ALA A 166 20.28 3.18 -24.84
C ALA A 166 20.03 3.44 -26.34
N SER A 167 20.05 2.39 -27.16
CA SER A 167 19.78 2.48 -28.60
C SER A 167 18.35 2.95 -28.89
N ARG A 168 17.35 2.40 -28.19
CA ARG A 168 15.95 2.82 -28.31
C ARG A 168 15.75 4.24 -27.83
N ARG A 169 16.39 4.63 -26.73
CA ARG A 169 16.31 5.99 -26.20
C ARG A 169 16.89 7.01 -27.17
N LYS A 170 17.99 6.69 -27.86
CA LYS A 170 18.55 7.53 -28.93
C LYS A 170 17.61 7.64 -30.14
N ALA A 171 16.98 6.53 -30.54
CA ALA A 171 16.04 6.53 -31.66
C ALA A 171 14.75 7.34 -31.37
N ASP A 172 14.25 7.27 -30.14
CA ASP A 172 13.02 7.93 -29.68
C ASP A 172 13.27 9.31 -29.05
N GLY A 173 14.44 9.93 -29.28
CA GLY A 173 14.73 11.29 -28.81
C GLY A 173 14.70 11.49 -27.29
N GLY A 174 14.98 10.45 -26.50
CA GLY A 174 15.04 10.55 -25.04
C GLY A 174 13.72 10.31 -24.29
N LEU A 175 12.64 9.92 -24.98
CA LEU A 175 11.32 9.66 -24.37
C LEU A 175 11.30 8.42 -23.44
N PRO A 176 12.00 7.31 -23.73
CA PRO A 176 12.00 6.14 -22.85
C PRO A 176 12.75 6.41 -21.54
N CYS A 177 12.03 6.34 -20.42
CA CYS A 177 12.59 6.56 -19.07
C CYS A 177 12.94 5.26 -18.35
N LEU A 178 12.11 4.22 -18.52
CA LEU A 178 12.20 2.97 -17.78
C LEU A 178 12.01 1.79 -18.74
N THR A 179 12.77 0.71 -18.54
CA THR A 179 12.49 -0.60 -19.13
C THR A 179 12.25 -1.62 -18.03
N THR A 180 11.04 -2.18 -17.97
CA THR A 180 10.68 -3.26 -17.05
C THR A 180 11.04 -4.60 -17.67
N ILE A 181 11.83 -5.42 -16.97
CA ILE A 181 12.14 -6.79 -17.38
C ILE A 181 11.11 -7.75 -16.76
N VAL A 182 10.44 -8.52 -17.61
CA VAL A 182 9.39 -9.45 -17.21
C VAL A 182 9.62 -10.84 -17.82
N LYS A 183 9.13 -11.87 -17.14
CA LYS A 183 9.14 -13.26 -17.62
C LYS A 183 7.72 -13.75 -17.86
N SER A 184 7.54 -14.64 -18.82
CA SER A 184 6.25 -15.30 -19.05
C SER A 184 6.08 -16.48 -18.08
N VAL A 185 5.01 -16.49 -17.31
CA VAL A 185 4.65 -17.53 -16.35
C VAL A 185 3.18 -17.92 -16.54
N PRO A 186 2.82 -19.21 -16.41
CA PRO A 186 1.42 -19.60 -16.41
C PRO A 186 0.65 -18.96 -15.25
N ALA A 187 -0.55 -18.44 -15.52
CA ALA A 187 -1.44 -17.75 -14.57
C ALA A 187 -1.63 -18.45 -13.20
N SER A 188 -1.55 -19.78 -13.15
CA SER A 188 -1.71 -20.57 -11.91
C SER A 188 -0.58 -20.39 -10.90
N LEU A 189 0.62 -20.02 -11.35
CA LEU A 189 1.81 -19.84 -10.53
C LEU A 189 2.07 -18.36 -10.17
N HIS A 190 1.21 -17.45 -10.61
CA HIS A 190 1.38 -16.02 -10.35
C HIS A 190 1.28 -15.72 -8.85
N THR A 191 2.30 -15.03 -8.32
CA THR A 191 2.26 -14.49 -6.96
C THR A 191 1.41 -13.21 -6.90
N SER A 192 1.41 -12.39 -7.95
CA SER A 192 0.59 -11.20 -8.13
C SER A 192 -0.10 -11.22 -9.49
N ARG A 193 -1.32 -10.68 -9.58
CA ARG A 193 -2.06 -10.55 -10.84
C ARG A 193 -1.75 -9.17 -11.42
N SER A 194 -1.00 -9.16 -12.52
CA SER A 194 -0.75 -7.95 -13.30
C SER A 194 -1.24 -8.13 -14.73
N ILE A 195 -1.71 -7.04 -15.30
CA ILE A 195 -2.23 -6.98 -16.66
C ILE A 195 -1.43 -5.90 -17.38
N HIS A 196 -0.80 -6.30 -18.47
CA HIS A 196 0.06 -5.45 -19.29
C HIS A 196 -0.60 -5.29 -20.66
N LEU A 197 -0.76 -4.05 -21.10
CA LEU A 197 -1.15 -3.71 -22.46
C LEU A 197 0.08 -3.19 -23.20
N LEU A 198 0.51 -3.94 -24.23
CA LEU A 198 1.74 -3.69 -24.95
C LEU A 198 1.47 -3.35 -26.42
N THR A 199 2.21 -2.40 -26.96
CA THR A 199 2.34 -2.19 -28.41
C THR A 199 3.30 -3.26 -29.00
N PRO A 200 3.23 -3.60 -30.31
CA PRO A 200 4.22 -4.45 -30.99
C PRO A 200 5.68 -4.06 -30.74
N ASN A 201 5.95 -2.77 -30.55
CA ASN A 201 7.29 -2.24 -30.23
C ASN A 201 7.72 -2.47 -28.78
N SER A 202 6.95 -3.28 -28.01
CA SER A 202 7.19 -3.57 -26.60
C SER A 202 7.16 -2.32 -25.72
N ARG A 203 6.32 -1.33 -26.08
CA ARG A 203 5.99 -0.18 -25.24
C ARG A 203 4.81 -0.54 -24.34
N LEU A 204 4.89 -0.16 -23.08
CA LEU A 204 3.82 -0.32 -22.11
C LEU A 204 2.88 0.88 -22.21
N VAL A 205 1.60 0.61 -22.48
CA VAL A 205 0.56 1.63 -22.67
C VAL A 205 -0.35 1.69 -21.45
N HIS A 206 -0.70 0.53 -20.91
CA HIS A 206 -1.51 0.44 -19.71
C HIS A 206 -0.97 -0.67 -18.81
N PHE A 207 -0.92 -0.38 -17.52
CA PHE A 207 -0.50 -1.31 -16.49
C PHE A 207 -1.51 -1.30 -15.36
N HIS A 208 -2.02 -2.48 -15.05
CA HIS A 208 -2.90 -2.69 -13.91
C HIS A 208 -2.32 -3.79 -13.04
N MET A 209 -2.14 -3.50 -11.75
CA MET A 209 -1.65 -4.45 -10.77
C MET A 209 -2.56 -4.44 -9.56
N ASP A 210 -3.13 -5.60 -9.25
CA ASP A 210 -3.88 -5.78 -8.02
C ASP A 210 -2.90 -5.90 -6.84
N LYS A 211 -2.95 -4.96 -5.90
CA LYS A 211 -2.15 -5.03 -4.65
C LYS A 211 -2.52 -6.28 -3.83
N ASN A 212 -3.81 -6.63 -3.81
CA ASN A 212 -4.36 -7.78 -3.09
C ASN A 212 -5.09 -8.71 -4.05
N LYS A 213 -5.01 -10.04 -3.84
CA LYS A 213 -5.75 -11.01 -4.66
C LYS A 213 -7.23 -11.09 -4.34
N PHE A 214 -7.57 -10.78 -3.09
CA PHE A 214 -8.91 -10.78 -2.56
C PHE A 214 -9.25 -9.39 -2.00
N PRO A 215 -10.44 -8.83 -2.32
CA PRO A 215 -11.43 -9.36 -3.26
C PRO A 215 -10.91 -9.36 -4.70
N SER A 216 -11.13 -10.44 -5.45
CA SER A 216 -10.71 -10.50 -6.86
C SER A 216 -11.55 -9.53 -7.67
N SER A 217 -10.91 -8.51 -8.24
CA SER A 217 -11.56 -7.75 -9.31
C SER A 217 -11.86 -8.68 -10.48
N LYS A 218 -13.11 -8.66 -10.96
CA LYS A 218 -13.54 -9.41 -12.15
C LYS A 218 -13.49 -8.55 -13.41
N ARG A 219 -13.32 -7.24 -13.26
CA ARG A 219 -13.39 -6.25 -14.35
C ARG A 219 -12.12 -5.42 -14.35
N VAL A 220 -11.67 -5.04 -15.54
CA VAL A 220 -10.52 -4.16 -15.73
C VAL A 220 -11.04 -2.98 -16.53
N GLU A 221 -10.79 -1.79 -16.01
CA GLU A 221 -11.16 -0.54 -16.67
C GLU A 221 -9.98 -0.08 -17.51
N LEU A 222 -10.23 0.15 -18.80
CA LEU A 222 -9.26 0.65 -19.75
C LEU A 222 -9.76 2.00 -20.25
N SER A 223 -8.90 3.02 -20.28
CA SER A 223 -9.25 4.32 -20.81
C SER A 223 -9.55 4.23 -22.30
N ALA A 224 -10.63 4.89 -22.73
CA ALA A 224 -11.04 4.91 -24.13
C ALA A 224 -10.01 5.61 -25.04
N ASP A 225 -9.21 6.51 -24.45
CA ASP A 225 -8.17 7.29 -25.14
C ASP A 225 -7.10 6.42 -25.80
N LEU A 226 -6.85 5.23 -25.22
CA LEU A 226 -5.90 4.25 -25.78
C LEU A 226 -6.31 3.73 -27.16
N PHE A 227 -7.60 3.79 -27.48
CA PHE A 227 -8.16 3.28 -28.74
C PHE A 227 -8.45 4.37 -29.77
N GLN A 228 -8.18 5.64 -29.45
CA GLN A 228 -8.37 6.74 -30.41
C GLN A 228 -7.39 6.65 -31.58
N GLN A 229 -6.18 6.13 -31.35
CA GLN A 229 -5.18 5.90 -32.40
C GLN A 229 -5.24 4.44 -32.89
N PRO A 230 -5.21 4.19 -34.21
CA PRO A 230 -5.18 2.84 -34.75
C PRO A 230 -3.81 2.21 -34.48
N GLN A 231 -3.71 1.47 -33.37
CA GLN A 231 -2.52 0.72 -32.98
C GLN A 231 -2.92 -0.72 -32.64
N ASP A 232 -2.07 -1.67 -33.04
CA ASP A 232 -2.20 -3.04 -32.56
C ASP A 232 -1.82 -3.08 -31.08
N LEU A 233 -2.70 -3.64 -30.24
CA LEU A 233 -2.51 -3.73 -28.80
C LEU A 233 -2.57 -5.19 -28.36
N LEU A 234 -1.56 -5.60 -27.59
CA LEU A 234 -1.41 -6.94 -27.06
C LEU A 234 -1.67 -6.93 -25.55
N LEU A 235 -2.78 -7.53 -25.14
CA LEU A 235 -3.13 -7.70 -23.73
C LEU A 235 -2.50 -8.99 -23.19
N ARG A 236 -1.62 -8.89 -22.19
CA ARG A 236 -0.96 -10.02 -21.54
C ARG A 236 -1.20 -10.03 -20.03
N SER A 237 -1.57 -11.20 -19.52
CA SER A 237 -1.74 -11.47 -18.08
C SER A 237 -0.77 -12.52 -17.55
N ASP A 238 0.07 -13.07 -18.43
CA ASP A 238 1.06 -14.12 -18.14
C ASP A 238 2.41 -13.55 -17.68
N LEU A 239 2.56 -12.23 -17.63
CA LEU A 239 3.84 -11.60 -17.34
C LEU A 239 4.05 -11.44 -15.83
N GLN A 240 5.16 -11.96 -15.33
CA GLN A 240 5.61 -11.76 -13.95
C GLN A 240 6.88 -10.89 -13.95
N SER A 241 6.97 -9.95 -13.01
CA SER A 241 8.17 -9.15 -12.87
C SER A 241 9.33 -9.95 -12.25
N VAL A 242 10.53 -9.64 -12.74
CA VAL A 242 11.80 -10.25 -12.31
C VAL A 242 12.50 -9.41 -11.22
N GLY A 243 12.03 -8.18 -10.95
CA GLY A 243 12.62 -7.30 -9.93
C GLY A 243 13.91 -6.60 -10.38
N VAL A 244 14.15 -6.56 -11.69
CA VAL A 244 15.22 -5.77 -12.31
C VAL A 244 14.61 -4.85 -13.33
N GLU A 245 14.99 -3.58 -13.25
CA GLU A 245 14.51 -2.51 -14.10
C GLU A 245 15.70 -1.69 -14.57
N ILE A 246 15.68 -1.30 -15.84
CA ILE A 246 16.72 -0.45 -16.43
C ILE A 246 16.16 0.97 -16.47
N CYS A 247 16.82 1.87 -15.76
CA CYS A 247 16.37 3.23 -15.54
C CYS A 247 17.29 4.23 -16.21
N SER A 248 16.72 5.35 -16.66
CA SER A 248 17.46 6.57 -16.91
C SER A 248 17.74 7.31 -15.59
N VAL A 249 18.81 8.11 -15.56
CA VAL A 249 19.09 9.04 -14.43
C VAL A 249 17.97 10.07 -14.19
N GLU A 250 17.05 10.24 -15.13
CA GLU A 250 15.86 11.09 -14.94
C GLU A 250 14.86 10.48 -13.95
N VAL A 251 14.84 9.14 -13.78
CA VAL A 251 13.88 8.47 -12.91
C VAL A 251 13.96 8.98 -11.46
N PRO A 252 15.13 9.00 -10.79
CA PRO A 252 15.26 9.61 -9.46
C PRO A 252 14.70 11.04 -9.38
N GLN A 253 14.93 11.88 -10.39
CA GLN A 253 14.45 13.26 -10.43
C GLN A 253 12.93 13.34 -10.49
N LEU A 254 12.29 12.45 -11.26
CA LEU A 254 10.83 12.36 -11.32
C LEU A 254 10.20 11.95 -9.98
N PHE A 255 10.91 11.15 -9.18
CA PHE A 255 10.50 10.82 -7.81
C PHE A 255 10.68 12.00 -6.85
N THR A 256 11.71 12.84 -7.05
CA THR A 256 11.91 14.08 -6.28
C THR A 256 10.83 15.12 -6.59
N GLU A 257 10.43 15.25 -7.86
CA GLU A 257 9.38 16.17 -8.29
C GLU A 257 7.98 15.75 -7.82
N ASN A 258 7.68 14.43 -7.83
CA ASN A 258 6.38 13.89 -7.46
C ASN A 258 6.46 13.14 -6.13
N PHE A 259 6.02 13.78 -5.05
CA PHE A 259 6.08 13.20 -3.70
C PHE A 259 5.17 11.95 -3.52
N ASP A 260 4.13 11.84 -4.33
CA ASP A 260 3.11 10.79 -4.21
C ASP A 260 3.59 9.41 -4.69
N TYR A 261 4.69 9.35 -5.45
CA TYR A 261 5.23 8.08 -5.94
C TYR A 261 6.01 7.34 -4.83
N GLN A 262 5.33 6.40 -4.17
CA GLN A 262 5.94 5.55 -3.14
C GLN A 262 6.55 4.27 -3.73
N HIS A 263 5.82 3.58 -4.60
CA HIS A 263 6.27 2.34 -5.24
C HIS A 263 6.42 2.49 -6.75
N ILE A 264 7.41 1.78 -7.32
CA ILE A 264 7.74 1.91 -8.74
C ILE A 264 6.61 1.40 -9.65
N LYS A 265 6.04 0.24 -9.35
CA LYS A 265 5.04 -0.38 -10.25
C LYS A 265 3.63 0.18 -10.12
N PRO A 266 2.99 0.19 -8.93
CA PRO A 266 1.60 0.63 -8.85
C PRO A 266 1.49 2.15 -9.00
N ASP A 267 2.45 2.93 -8.51
CA ASP A 267 2.29 4.39 -8.41
C ASP A 267 3.07 5.09 -9.53
N PHE A 268 4.38 4.84 -9.67
CA PHE A 268 5.19 5.53 -10.68
C PHE A 268 4.86 5.13 -12.13
N ILE A 269 4.72 3.82 -12.45
CA ILE A 269 4.32 3.39 -13.80
C ILE A 269 2.91 3.92 -14.11
N HIS A 270 1.97 3.85 -13.17
CA HIS A 270 0.62 4.38 -13.38
C HIS A 270 0.63 5.89 -13.61
N GLY A 271 1.35 6.63 -12.76
CA GLY A 271 1.50 8.08 -12.86
C GLY A 271 2.07 8.52 -14.21
N ILE A 272 3.11 7.85 -14.72
CA ILE A 272 3.68 8.16 -16.03
C ILE A 272 2.72 7.83 -17.18
N LEU A 273 1.97 6.72 -17.09
CA LEU A 273 1.05 6.32 -18.15
C LEU A 273 -0.23 7.17 -18.18
N THR A 274 -0.62 7.77 -17.05
CA THR A 274 -1.78 8.66 -16.95
C THR A 274 -1.42 10.13 -17.17
N SER A 275 -0.16 10.52 -16.94
CA SER A 275 0.28 11.91 -17.08
C SER A 275 0.63 12.26 -18.53
N ASP A 276 -0.26 12.98 -19.19
CA ASP A 276 0.00 13.50 -20.54
C ASP A 276 1.09 14.58 -20.58
N LEU A 277 1.33 15.28 -19.46
CA LEU A 277 2.24 16.42 -19.40
C LEU A 277 3.72 16.03 -19.56
N LEU A 278 4.10 14.86 -19.06
CA LEU A 278 5.51 14.43 -19.02
C LEU A 278 5.97 13.83 -20.35
N GLY A 279 5.04 13.23 -21.12
CA GLY A 279 5.31 12.62 -22.43
C GLY A 279 6.32 11.46 -22.42
N LYS A 280 6.72 10.96 -21.24
CA LYS A 280 7.70 9.88 -21.10
C LYS A 280 7.06 8.53 -21.38
N THR A 281 7.85 7.61 -21.92
CA THR A 281 7.38 6.25 -22.26
C THR A 281 8.12 5.19 -21.46
N ILE A 282 7.44 4.05 -21.26
CA ILE A 282 7.98 2.90 -20.54
C ILE A 282 8.06 1.71 -21.52
N LEU A 283 9.19 1.03 -21.52
CA LEU A 283 9.43 -0.17 -22.31
C LEU A 283 9.25 -1.42 -21.44
N CYS A 284 8.85 -2.52 -22.07
CA CYS A 284 8.68 -3.81 -21.41
C CYS A 284 9.46 -4.88 -22.18
N GLU A 285 10.56 -5.38 -21.62
CA GLU A 285 11.33 -6.46 -22.24
C GLU A 285 10.91 -7.80 -21.65
N VAL A 286 10.37 -8.67 -22.51
CA VAL A 286 9.96 -10.02 -22.13
C VAL A 286 11.12 -10.97 -22.34
N VAL A 287 11.59 -11.59 -21.26
CA VAL A 287 12.57 -12.68 -21.30
C VAL A 287 11.90 -13.89 -21.96
N LYS A 288 12.33 -14.20 -23.19
CA LYS A 288 11.89 -15.40 -23.91
C LYS A 288 12.87 -16.53 -23.65
N GLU A 289 12.36 -17.69 -23.25
CA GLU A 289 13.15 -18.91 -23.07
C GLU A 289 13.74 -19.45 -24.39
N SER A 290 13.18 -19.05 -25.54
CA SER A 290 13.44 -19.69 -26.85
C SER A 290 14.44 -18.94 -27.75
N GLU A 291 14.94 -17.77 -27.36
CA GLU A 291 15.95 -17.05 -28.15
C GLU A 291 17.35 -17.47 -27.68
N ASN A 292 17.75 -18.70 -28.02
CA ASN A 292 19.12 -19.10 -28.43
C ASN A 292 19.30 -20.63 -28.40
N LEU A 293 19.32 -21.27 -29.58
CA LEU A 293 19.67 -22.69 -29.78
C LEU A 293 21.18 -22.96 -29.61
N GLY A 294 21.88 -22.27 -28.70
CA GLY A 294 23.34 -22.38 -28.59
C GLY A 294 24.02 -21.70 -27.40
N SER A 295 23.27 -20.96 -26.58
CA SER A 295 23.74 -20.41 -25.30
C SER A 295 22.58 -20.51 -24.33
N GLY A 296 22.81 -21.01 -23.12
CA GLY A 296 21.80 -21.58 -22.20
C GLY A 296 20.47 -20.80 -22.06
N THR A 297 19.42 -21.53 -21.70
CA THR A 297 18.09 -20.96 -21.45
C THR A 297 18.17 -19.79 -20.48
N LYS A 298 17.74 -18.61 -20.94
CA LYS A 298 17.64 -17.42 -20.08
C LYS A 298 16.50 -17.61 -19.09
N TRP A 299 16.82 -17.52 -17.81
CA TRP A 299 15.91 -17.71 -16.71
C TRP A 299 16.17 -16.64 -15.66
N ALA A 300 15.09 -16.11 -15.11
CA ALA A 300 15.16 -15.16 -14.02
C ALA A 300 13.92 -15.29 -13.13
N THR A 301 14.04 -14.89 -11.87
CA THR A 301 12.93 -14.85 -10.93
C THR A 301 13.21 -13.84 -9.83
N LEU A 302 12.13 -13.42 -9.17
CA LEU A 302 12.19 -12.60 -7.96
C LEU A 302 11.63 -13.40 -6.79
N VAL A 303 12.33 -13.37 -5.67
CA VAL A 303 11.87 -13.92 -4.40
C VAL A 303 11.29 -12.78 -3.56
N GLU A 304 9.95 -12.66 -3.53
CA GLU A 304 9.24 -11.70 -2.67
C GLU A 304 8.44 -12.40 -1.58
N SER A 305 7.73 -13.47 -1.91
CA SER A 305 6.89 -14.25 -1.00
C SER A 305 7.44 -15.66 -0.78
N VAL A 306 6.95 -16.34 0.26
CA VAL A 306 7.25 -17.75 0.54
C VAL A 306 6.88 -18.67 -0.65
N LYS A 307 5.83 -18.33 -1.41
CA LYS A 307 5.51 -19.05 -2.66
C LYS A 307 6.55 -18.84 -3.74
N SER A 308 6.95 -17.59 -3.97
CA SER A 308 8.00 -17.31 -4.95
C SER A 308 9.33 -17.96 -4.56
N TYR A 309 9.62 -18.04 -3.26
CA TYR A 309 10.76 -18.77 -2.72
C TYR A 309 10.71 -20.26 -3.08
N ASP A 310 9.56 -20.92 -2.90
CA ASP A 310 9.38 -22.33 -3.30
C ASP A 310 9.49 -22.55 -4.82
N THR A 311 8.98 -21.62 -5.63
CA THR A 311 9.15 -21.72 -7.09
C THR A 311 10.62 -21.54 -7.50
N ALA A 312 11.32 -20.59 -6.88
CA ALA A 312 12.71 -20.29 -7.18
C ALA A 312 13.64 -21.44 -6.76
N SER A 313 13.46 -21.99 -5.56
CA SER A 313 14.24 -23.13 -5.07
C SER A 313 14.03 -24.37 -5.96
N ARG A 314 12.80 -24.69 -6.36
CA ARG A 314 12.49 -25.81 -7.26
C ARG A 314 13.15 -25.63 -8.63
N ASP A 315 13.09 -24.42 -9.18
CA ASP A 315 13.71 -24.11 -10.47
C ASP A 315 15.25 -24.22 -10.41
N ILE A 316 15.88 -23.77 -9.30
CA ILE A 316 17.32 -23.93 -9.07
C ILE A 316 17.70 -25.40 -8.92
N LEU A 317 16.95 -26.18 -8.13
CA LEU A 317 17.17 -27.62 -7.96
C LEU A 317 17.02 -28.38 -9.29
N ALA A 318 16.08 -27.94 -10.14
CA ALA A 318 15.86 -28.47 -11.48
C ALA A 318 16.87 -27.97 -12.54
N ARG A 319 17.86 -27.14 -12.15
CA ARG A 319 18.91 -26.58 -13.02
C ARG A 319 18.41 -25.65 -14.13
N ARG A 320 17.27 -24.99 -13.92
CA ARG A 320 16.79 -23.95 -14.85
C ARG A 320 17.63 -22.69 -14.77
N ALA A 321 18.28 -22.44 -13.63
CA ALA A 321 19.08 -21.25 -13.34
C ALA A 321 20.54 -21.31 -13.83
N GLN A 322 20.88 -22.14 -14.82
CA GLN A 322 22.27 -22.30 -15.30
C GLN A 322 22.88 -20.93 -15.70
N PRO A 323 24.10 -20.57 -15.28
CA PRO A 323 25.16 -21.40 -14.69
C PRO A 323 25.08 -21.59 -13.17
N PHE A 324 24.13 -20.96 -12.48
CA PHE A 324 23.97 -21.14 -11.05
C PHE A 324 23.40 -22.51 -10.74
N THR A 325 24.29 -23.46 -10.49
CA THR A 325 23.95 -24.82 -10.08
C THR A 325 24.67 -25.15 -8.78
N LEU A 326 23.97 -25.85 -7.89
CA LEU A 326 24.48 -26.17 -6.54
C LEU A 326 25.73 -27.05 -6.54
N ASP A 327 26.04 -27.72 -7.66
CA ASP A 327 27.16 -28.64 -7.79
C ASP A 327 28.44 -28.00 -8.34
N LEU A 328 28.33 -27.07 -9.28
CA LEU A 328 29.47 -26.48 -9.96
C LEU A 328 29.79 -25.08 -9.44
N ALA A 329 28.76 -24.26 -9.27
CA ALA A 329 28.90 -22.84 -8.98
C ALA A 329 27.80 -22.42 -7.99
N ARG A 330 27.84 -22.98 -6.78
CA ARG A 330 26.99 -22.54 -5.68
C ARG A 330 27.49 -21.18 -5.19
N PRO A 331 26.65 -20.13 -5.22
CA PRO A 331 27.04 -18.83 -4.73
C PRO A 331 27.46 -18.88 -3.25
N GLY A 332 28.65 -18.36 -2.92
CA GLY A 332 29.18 -18.26 -1.55
C GLY A 332 29.30 -19.55 -0.73
N GLY A 333 28.98 -20.73 -1.29
CA GLY A 333 28.82 -21.98 -0.54
C GLY A 333 29.72 -23.10 -1.04
N THR A 334 29.82 -24.19 -0.27
CA THR A 334 30.55 -25.37 -0.73
C THR A 334 29.75 -26.10 -1.82
N PRO A 335 30.41 -26.57 -2.89
CA PRO A 335 29.73 -27.30 -3.95
C PRO A 335 29.19 -28.63 -3.42
N LEU A 336 27.93 -28.92 -3.77
CA LEU A 336 27.23 -30.15 -3.37
C LEU A 336 27.41 -31.24 -4.41
N THR A 337 27.47 -32.50 -3.98
CA THR A 337 27.54 -33.63 -4.91
C THR A 337 26.15 -33.96 -5.44
N GLN A 338 25.99 -33.94 -6.76
CA GLN A 338 24.74 -34.33 -7.41
C GLN A 338 24.67 -35.86 -7.58
N ARG A 339 23.54 -36.45 -7.17
CA ARG A 339 23.14 -37.84 -7.45
C ARG A 339 22.00 -37.88 -8.47
N ARG A 340 21.71 -39.08 -9.00
CA ARG A 340 20.59 -39.30 -9.93
C ARG A 340 19.27 -38.82 -9.32
N GLY A 341 18.41 -38.24 -10.14
CA GLY A 341 17.13 -37.66 -9.69
C GLY A 341 17.25 -36.23 -9.15
N MET A 342 18.31 -35.49 -9.49
CA MET A 342 18.54 -34.12 -8.98
C MET A 342 18.54 -34.07 -7.45
N ILE A 343 19.21 -35.05 -6.85
CA ILE A 343 19.42 -35.11 -5.40
C ILE A 343 20.77 -34.49 -5.11
N TYR A 344 20.82 -33.50 -4.23
CA TYR A 344 22.06 -32.82 -3.85
C TYR A 344 22.44 -33.23 -2.42
N VAL A 345 23.68 -33.64 -2.24
CA VAL A 345 24.21 -34.09 -0.94
C VAL A 345 25.51 -33.34 -0.64
N GLY A 346 25.56 -32.70 0.54
CA GLY A 346 26.73 -32.00 1.06
C GLY A 346 27.85 -32.93 1.52
N LYS A 347 28.88 -32.32 2.10
CA LYS A 347 30.01 -33.05 2.68
C LYS A 347 29.65 -33.56 4.08
N ASP A 348 30.22 -34.69 4.46
CA ASP A 348 30.08 -35.26 5.81
C ASP A 348 28.62 -35.45 6.27
N VAL A 349 27.79 -36.01 5.38
CA VAL A 349 26.37 -36.33 5.67
C VAL A 349 26.23 -37.79 6.07
N ASP A 350 25.65 -38.02 7.24
CA ASP A 350 25.37 -39.36 7.77
C ASP A 350 23.98 -39.83 7.31
N LEU A 351 23.95 -40.71 6.32
CA LEU A 351 22.72 -41.28 5.77
C LEU A 351 22.51 -42.71 6.28
N ALA A 352 21.42 -42.94 7.01
CA ALA A 352 21.00 -44.29 7.37
C ALA A 352 20.62 -45.13 6.13
N LEU A 353 20.84 -46.45 6.18
CA LEU A 353 20.61 -47.37 5.04
C LEU A 353 19.14 -47.41 4.57
N ASP A 354 18.20 -47.31 5.49
CA ASP A 354 16.76 -47.43 5.20
C ASP A 354 16.08 -46.08 4.87
N CYS A 355 16.85 -45.00 4.74
CA CYS A 355 16.30 -43.69 4.42
C CYS A 355 15.85 -43.61 2.94
N LYS A 356 14.76 -42.89 2.68
CA LYS A 356 14.19 -42.70 1.34
C LYS A 356 14.25 -41.24 0.95
N ILE A 357 15.24 -40.88 0.14
CA ILE A 357 15.38 -39.54 -0.45
C ILE A 357 14.81 -39.58 -1.87
N SER A 358 13.81 -38.75 -2.13
CA SER A 358 13.19 -38.60 -3.45
C SER A 358 13.90 -37.52 -4.28
N HIS A 359 13.50 -37.40 -5.54
CA HIS A 359 13.98 -36.41 -6.49
C HIS A 359 13.81 -34.96 -6.00
N LEU A 360 14.63 -34.06 -6.56
CA LEU A 360 14.62 -32.62 -6.25
C LEU A 360 14.73 -32.32 -4.75
N SER A 361 15.53 -33.10 -4.04
CA SER A 361 15.79 -32.89 -2.61
C SER A 361 17.26 -32.50 -2.42
N CYS A 362 17.52 -31.59 -1.48
CA CYS A 362 18.85 -31.10 -1.19
C CYS A 362 19.13 -31.24 0.30
N ILE A 363 20.27 -31.85 0.63
CA ILE A 363 20.75 -32.06 1.99
C ILE A 363 22.12 -31.41 2.08
N ASP A 364 22.24 -30.41 2.95
CA ASP A 364 23.48 -29.69 3.16
C ASP A 364 24.45 -30.44 4.09
N SER A 365 25.62 -29.86 4.29
CA SER A 365 26.75 -30.50 4.98
C SER A 365 26.48 -30.75 6.48
N HIS A 366 27.16 -31.75 7.04
CA HIS A 366 27.11 -32.10 8.48
C HIS A 366 25.73 -32.47 9.04
N SER A 367 24.83 -32.94 8.19
CA SER A 367 23.47 -33.35 8.58
C SER A 367 23.36 -34.86 8.79
N THR A 368 22.55 -35.27 9.77
CA THR A 368 22.34 -36.67 10.14
C THR A 368 20.90 -37.07 9.86
N ILE A 369 20.71 -38.11 9.03
CA ILE A 369 19.40 -38.65 8.67
C ILE A 369 19.24 -40.05 9.25
N SER A 370 18.29 -40.20 10.17
CA SER A 370 17.98 -41.45 10.87
C SER A 370 17.25 -42.48 9.98
N PRO A 371 17.18 -43.76 10.41
CA PRO A 371 16.48 -44.82 9.68
C PRO A 371 14.99 -44.50 9.44
N GLU A 372 14.44 -45.05 8.35
CA GLU A 372 13.03 -44.89 7.93
C GLU A 372 12.56 -43.45 7.60
N ALA A 373 13.46 -42.46 7.67
CA ALA A 373 13.14 -41.10 7.28
C ALA A 373 12.85 -40.98 5.78
N LYS A 374 11.86 -40.16 5.41
CA LYS A 374 11.44 -39.92 4.02
C LYS A 374 11.48 -38.44 3.69
N ILE A 375 12.30 -38.07 2.70
CA ILE A 375 12.49 -36.68 2.28
C ILE A 375 12.06 -36.56 0.81
N THR A 376 11.16 -35.62 0.50
CA THR A 376 10.66 -35.40 -0.87
C THR A 376 10.51 -33.91 -1.18
N HIS A 377 11.07 -33.46 -2.29
CA HIS A 377 10.99 -32.05 -2.75
C HIS A 377 11.33 -31.04 -1.65
N SER A 378 12.36 -31.32 -0.85
CA SER A 378 12.65 -30.56 0.36
C SER A 378 14.12 -30.18 0.45
N TYR A 379 14.37 -29.07 1.13
CA TYR A 379 15.71 -28.60 1.47
C TYR A 379 15.98 -28.81 2.95
N VAL A 380 17.14 -29.36 3.26
CA VAL A 380 17.66 -29.59 4.60
C VAL A 380 18.97 -28.84 4.74
N GLY A 381 19.02 -27.87 5.66
CA GLY A 381 20.19 -27.03 5.94
C GLY A 381 21.37 -27.74 6.59
N GLU A 382 22.34 -26.95 7.03
CA GLU A 382 23.56 -27.44 7.66
C GLU A 382 23.31 -27.83 9.13
N HIS A 383 24.02 -28.84 9.62
CA HIS A 383 23.93 -29.33 11.01
C HIS A 383 22.51 -29.73 11.45
N VAL A 384 21.70 -30.26 10.53
CA VAL A 384 20.33 -30.69 10.82
C VAL A 384 20.31 -32.16 11.25
N GLN A 385 19.52 -32.46 12.28
CA GLN A 385 19.30 -33.83 12.78
C GLN A 385 17.86 -34.24 12.51
N ILE A 386 17.67 -35.27 11.68
CA ILE A 386 16.35 -35.83 11.37
C ILE A 386 16.17 -37.16 12.09
N GLY A 387 15.16 -37.23 12.96
CA GLY A 387 14.80 -38.41 13.74
C GLY A 387 14.18 -39.55 12.92
N PRO A 388 14.11 -40.77 13.50
CA PRO A 388 13.65 -41.95 12.78
C PRO A 388 12.17 -41.87 12.43
N GLY A 389 11.79 -42.37 11.25
CA GLY A 389 10.40 -42.35 10.75
C GLY A 389 9.84 -40.98 10.38
N ALA A 390 10.65 -39.91 10.41
CA ALA A 390 10.21 -38.57 10.05
C ALA A 390 9.91 -38.43 8.54
N GLN A 391 8.89 -37.67 8.19
CA GLN A 391 8.46 -37.44 6.81
C GLN A 391 8.48 -35.94 6.49
N ILE A 392 9.31 -35.54 5.53
CA ILE A 392 9.50 -34.14 5.13
C ILE A 392 9.11 -34.02 3.65
N ILE A 393 8.07 -33.23 3.38
CA ILE A 393 7.44 -33.12 2.06
C ILE A 393 7.27 -31.64 1.70
N ASP A 394 7.77 -31.21 0.54
CA ASP A 394 7.65 -29.84 0.04
C ASP A 394 8.06 -28.78 1.09
N SER A 395 9.08 -29.05 1.90
CA SER A 395 9.41 -28.24 3.09
C SER A 395 10.85 -27.74 3.08
N TYR A 396 11.08 -26.64 3.76
CA TYR A 396 12.38 -25.98 3.86
C TYR A 396 12.81 -25.92 5.32
N ILE A 397 13.91 -26.59 5.64
CA ILE A 397 14.47 -26.65 6.98
C ILE A 397 15.80 -25.91 6.97
N PHE A 398 15.91 -24.87 7.78
CA PHE A 398 17.14 -24.09 7.92
C PHE A 398 18.13 -24.73 8.91
N ASP A 399 19.24 -24.04 9.14
CA ASP A 399 20.42 -24.61 9.78
C ASP A 399 20.22 -24.87 11.29
N GLY A 400 20.83 -25.94 11.78
CA GLY A 400 20.85 -26.31 13.20
C GLY A 400 19.49 -26.76 13.75
N VAL A 401 18.57 -27.19 12.89
CA VAL A 401 17.26 -27.71 13.31
C VAL A 401 17.36 -29.16 13.76
N SER A 402 16.65 -29.52 14.82
CA SER A 402 16.48 -30.91 15.26
C SER A 402 15.02 -31.34 15.12
N VAL A 403 14.76 -32.40 14.34
CA VAL A 403 13.43 -32.98 14.11
C VAL A 403 13.31 -34.31 14.85
N GLY A 404 12.34 -34.43 15.74
CA GLY A 404 12.06 -35.63 16.52
C GLY A 404 11.47 -36.79 15.71
N PRO A 405 11.44 -38.00 16.28
CA PRO A 405 10.93 -39.20 15.62
C PRO A 405 9.44 -39.10 15.25
N ASN A 406 9.05 -39.81 14.19
CA ASN A 406 7.67 -39.92 13.69
C ASN A 406 6.97 -38.59 13.36
N THR A 407 7.74 -37.54 13.07
CA THR A 407 7.20 -36.20 12.76
C THR A 407 6.86 -36.08 11.27
N LEU A 408 5.70 -35.49 10.97
CA LEU A 408 5.28 -35.16 9.61
C LEU A 408 5.37 -33.64 9.39
N ILE A 409 6.21 -33.22 8.44
CA ILE A 409 6.35 -31.83 8.00
C ILE A 409 5.95 -31.74 6.54
N LYS A 410 4.88 -31.00 6.25
CA LYS A 410 4.35 -30.82 4.89
C LYS A 410 4.16 -29.36 4.55
N SER A 411 4.74 -28.92 3.44
CA SER A 411 4.62 -27.56 2.91
C SER A 411 4.90 -26.50 3.99
N SER A 412 5.99 -26.64 4.75
CA SER A 412 6.30 -25.74 5.86
C SER A 412 7.74 -25.23 5.81
N VAL A 413 8.00 -24.07 6.40
CA VAL A 413 9.34 -23.49 6.56
C VAL A 413 9.70 -23.47 8.03
N VAL A 414 10.86 -24.03 8.36
CA VAL A 414 11.38 -24.11 9.74
C VAL A 414 12.61 -23.24 9.88
N GLY A 415 12.51 -22.23 10.74
CA GLY A 415 13.57 -21.29 11.08
C GLY A 415 14.79 -21.96 11.72
N SER A 416 15.92 -21.25 11.70
CA SER A 416 17.20 -21.77 12.19
C SER A 416 17.18 -22.02 13.70
N LYS A 417 17.94 -23.03 14.15
CA LYS A 417 18.07 -23.43 15.57
C LYS A 417 16.77 -23.86 16.26
N SER A 418 15.72 -24.15 15.49
CA SER A 418 14.43 -24.60 16.03
C SER A 418 14.46 -26.10 16.36
N LYS A 419 13.70 -26.51 17.38
CA LYS A 419 13.61 -27.90 17.83
C LYS A 419 12.18 -28.38 17.74
N ILE A 420 11.95 -29.41 16.94
CA ILE A 420 10.65 -30.07 16.81
C ILE A 420 10.76 -31.39 17.54
N GLN A 421 9.96 -31.62 18.58
CA GLN A 421 9.95 -32.87 19.33
C GLN A 421 9.19 -33.99 18.59
N SER A 422 8.84 -35.08 19.27
CA SER A 422 8.34 -36.32 18.69
C SER A 422 6.85 -36.25 18.33
N ASP A 423 6.44 -37.08 17.39
CA ASP A 423 5.03 -37.28 17.00
C ASP A 423 4.29 -36.00 16.57
N CYS A 424 5.02 -35.00 16.07
CA CYS A 424 4.45 -33.73 15.63
C CYS A 424 3.85 -33.83 14.22
N LYS A 425 2.81 -33.04 13.94
CA LYS A 425 2.23 -32.90 12.59
C LYS A 425 2.12 -31.43 12.20
N LEU A 426 2.94 -31.01 11.25
CA LEU A 426 2.99 -29.67 10.69
C LEU A 426 2.46 -29.71 9.25
N GLU A 427 1.30 -29.12 9.00
CA GLU A 427 0.65 -29.16 7.69
C GLU A 427 0.20 -27.78 7.20
N GLY A 428 0.20 -27.58 5.88
CA GLY A 428 -0.55 -26.51 5.24
C GLY A 428 0.07 -25.11 5.33
N GLY A 429 1.39 -25.00 5.21
CA GLY A 429 2.04 -23.69 5.13
C GLY A 429 2.48 -23.10 6.46
N CYS A 430 2.88 -23.93 7.42
CA CYS A 430 3.36 -23.43 8.71
C CYS A 430 4.69 -22.68 8.55
N LEU A 431 4.79 -21.51 9.17
CA LEU A 431 6.00 -20.69 9.24
C LEU A 431 6.48 -20.70 10.69
N ILE A 432 7.60 -21.36 10.95
CA ILE A 432 8.20 -21.46 12.29
C ILE A 432 9.40 -20.53 12.32
N GLY A 433 9.40 -19.57 13.24
CA GLY A 433 10.48 -18.62 13.47
C GLY A 433 11.75 -19.28 14.00
N ASN A 434 12.80 -18.48 14.18
CA ASN A 434 14.09 -18.95 14.66
C ASN A 434 14.04 -19.28 16.15
N GLY A 435 14.67 -20.39 16.56
CA GLY A 435 14.80 -20.78 17.97
C GLY A 435 13.53 -21.29 18.66
N VAL A 436 12.46 -21.56 17.90
CA VAL A 436 11.18 -22.06 18.43
C VAL A 436 11.34 -23.53 18.84
N VAL A 437 10.76 -23.90 19.99
CA VAL A 437 10.68 -25.29 20.44
C VAL A 437 9.22 -25.75 20.37
N ILE A 438 8.95 -26.76 19.54
CA ILE A 438 7.63 -27.39 19.44
C ILE A 438 7.66 -28.69 20.23
N GLY A 439 6.79 -28.77 21.25
CA GLY A 439 6.63 -29.89 22.16
C GLY A 439 6.05 -31.15 21.51
N ASP A 440 6.11 -32.26 22.25
CA ASP A 440 5.64 -33.56 21.79
C ASP A 440 4.14 -33.57 21.44
N LYS A 441 3.80 -34.30 20.35
CA LYS A 441 2.41 -34.58 19.89
C LYS A 441 1.60 -33.35 19.48
N VAL A 442 2.26 -32.24 19.14
CA VAL A 442 1.60 -31.03 18.68
C VAL A 442 1.16 -31.16 17.21
N LYS A 443 -0.06 -30.71 16.91
CA LYS A 443 -0.60 -30.63 15.54
C LYS A 443 -0.82 -29.16 15.18
N LEU A 444 -0.05 -28.66 14.22
CA LEU A 444 -0.17 -27.31 13.69
C LEU A 444 -0.65 -27.38 12.24
N ARG A 445 -1.65 -26.58 11.93
CA ARG A 445 -2.18 -26.44 10.57
C ARG A 445 -2.27 -24.98 10.20
N ALA A 446 -1.52 -24.57 9.18
CA ALA A 446 -1.52 -23.21 8.66
C ALA A 446 -1.39 -22.15 9.78
N THR A 447 -0.35 -22.25 10.61
CA THR A 447 -0.07 -21.32 11.70
C THR A 447 1.34 -20.74 11.57
N ASN A 448 1.49 -19.48 11.99
CA ASN A 448 2.79 -18.85 12.16
C ASN A 448 3.16 -18.94 13.64
N VAL A 449 4.38 -19.37 13.95
CA VAL A 449 4.87 -19.52 15.33
C VAL A 449 6.22 -18.82 15.44
N SER A 450 6.40 -18.01 16.47
CA SER A 450 7.68 -17.36 16.79
C SER A 450 7.90 -17.34 18.30
N VAL A 451 9.10 -16.96 18.72
CA VAL A 451 9.41 -16.77 20.15
C VAL A 451 8.65 -15.57 20.74
N GLU A 452 8.36 -14.55 19.92
CA GLU A 452 7.62 -13.33 20.26
C GLU A 452 6.63 -13.02 19.14
N GLY A 453 5.41 -12.57 19.45
CA GLY A 453 4.37 -12.33 18.45
C GLY A 453 3.53 -11.09 18.75
N PRO A 454 2.78 -10.59 17.76
CA PRO A 454 1.94 -9.42 17.90
C PRO A 454 0.87 -9.61 18.99
N SER A 455 0.33 -8.50 19.48
CA SER A 455 -0.75 -8.45 20.48
C SER A 455 -1.91 -9.38 20.08
N GLY A 456 -2.24 -10.34 20.96
CA GLY A 456 -3.27 -11.36 20.70
C GLY A 456 -2.73 -12.76 20.31
N SER A 457 -1.41 -12.96 20.33
CA SER A 457 -0.80 -14.28 20.18
C SER A 457 -1.07 -15.19 21.38
N LYS A 458 -1.26 -16.49 21.11
CA LYS A 458 -1.54 -17.51 22.13
C LYS A 458 -0.28 -18.30 22.41
N GLU A 459 0.12 -18.41 23.67
CA GLU A 459 1.21 -19.29 24.07
C GLU A 459 0.89 -20.75 23.71
N LEU A 460 1.85 -21.45 23.12
CA LEU A 460 1.79 -22.91 22.97
C LEU A 460 2.02 -23.53 24.34
N THR A 461 0.99 -23.62 25.19
CA THR A 461 1.12 -24.19 26.54
C THR A 461 1.11 -25.72 26.60
N GLN A 462 1.33 -26.41 25.46
CA GLN A 462 1.36 -27.88 25.41
C GLN A 462 2.80 -28.40 25.45
N ASN A 463 3.11 -29.22 26.45
CA ASN A 463 4.28 -30.11 26.54
C ASN A 463 5.65 -29.44 26.28
N ASP A 464 6.09 -28.53 27.15
CA ASP A 464 7.41 -27.85 27.08
C ASP A 464 7.68 -27.06 25.78
N SER A 465 6.62 -26.71 25.04
CA SER A 465 6.76 -25.85 23.86
C SER A 465 7.15 -24.42 24.28
N VAL A 466 8.10 -23.82 23.54
CA VAL A 466 8.51 -22.43 23.69
C VAL A 466 8.20 -21.72 22.37
N GLY A 467 7.11 -20.95 22.37
CA GLY A 467 6.69 -20.14 21.24
C GLY A 467 5.26 -19.63 21.37
N LEU A 468 5.00 -18.47 20.77
CA LEU A 468 3.70 -17.85 20.61
C LEU A 468 3.16 -18.19 19.23
N VAL A 469 1.95 -18.75 19.19
CA VAL A 469 1.19 -18.91 17.96
C VAL A 469 0.57 -17.56 17.64
N TRP A 470 0.94 -17.01 16.48
CA TRP A 470 0.30 -15.80 15.98
C TRP A 470 -1.19 -16.09 15.79
N PRO A 471 -2.08 -15.11 16.09
CA PRO A 471 -3.50 -15.31 15.94
C PRO A 471 -3.79 -15.77 14.51
N SER A 472 -4.32 -17.00 14.37
CA SER A 472 -4.85 -17.46 13.11
C SER A 472 -6.00 -16.55 12.74
N PHE A 473 -5.92 -15.90 11.58
CA PHE A 473 -6.99 -15.05 11.03
C PHE A 473 -8.32 -15.82 10.85
N GLU A 474 -8.33 -17.14 11.06
CA GLU A 474 -9.53 -17.99 11.07
C GLU A 474 -10.32 -17.95 12.40
N THR A 475 -9.72 -17.51 13.51
CA THR A 475 -10.36 -17.51 14.85
C THR A 475 -10.99 -16.17 15.25
N GLY A 476 -11.32 -15.32 14.27
CA GLY A 476 -12.12 -14.11 14.46
C GLY A 476 -13.64 -14.38 14.61
N THR A 477 -14.03 -15.58 15.00
CA THR A 477 -15.39 -15.95 15.37
C THR A 477 -15.36 -16.62 16.74
N GLY A 478 -15.55 -15.83 17.80
CA GLY A 478 -15.76 -16.34 19.16
C GLY A 478 -14.99 -15.61 20.25
N SER A 479 -15.29 -14.33 20.42
CA SER A 479 -15.64 -13.71 21.71
C SER A 479 -15.62 -12.20 21.51
N ILE A 480 -16.54 -11.70 20.68
CA ILE A 480 -17.02 -10.33 20.85
C ILE A 480 -17.84 -10.41 22.13
N HIS A 481 -17.27 -9.88 23.22
CA HIS A 481 -18.12 -9.41 24.31
C HIS A 481 -18.96 -8.31 23.68
N ASP A 482 -20.25 -8.62 23.55
CA ASP A 482 -21.34 -7.69 23.26
C ASP A 482 -21.30 -6.63 24.37
N SER A 483 -20.57 -5.55 24.11
CA SER A 483 -20.81 -4.26 24.74
C SER A 483 -21.09 -3.32 23.57
N ASP A 484 -22.37 -3.03 23.41
CA ASP A 484 -22.92 -1.96 22.60
C ASP A 484 -22.28 -0.61 23.00
N ASP A 485 -21.08 -0.35 22.51
CA ASP A 485 -20.50 0.99 22.48
C ASP A 485 -20.11 1.26 21.01
N GLU A 486 -21.09 1.78 20.29
CA GLU A 486 -20.90 2.50 19.02
C GLU A 486 -20.15 3.82 19.32
N ASP A 487 -18.84 3.74 19.54
CA ASP A 487 -17.98 4.92 19.64
C ASP A 487 -16.91 4.90 18.53
N PHE A 488 -17.21 5.67 17.49
CA PHE A 488 -16.34 6.65 16.83
C PHE A 488 -14.82 6.42 16.88
N SER A 489 -14.27 6.04 15.73
CA SER A 489 -13.20 6.80 15.05
C SER A 489 -13.10 6.31 13.60
N ASP A 490 -13.72 7.04 12.68
CA ASP A 490 -13.36 6.96 11.26
C ASP A 490 -11.93 7.50 11.13
N ASP A 491 -10.95 6.62 11.27
CA ASP A 491 -9.58 6.92 10.87
C ASP A 491 -9.60 7.13 9.34
N GLU A 492 -9.35 8.38 8.97
CA GLU A 492 -9.34 8.95 7.62
C GLU A 492 -8.14 8.44 6.79
N ASP A 493 -7.84 7.15 6.86
CA ASP A 493 -6.92 6.45 5.99
C ASP A 493 -7.63 5.25 5.39
N GLY A 494 -7.89 5.31 4.08
CA GLY A 494 -8.55 4.28 3.26
C GLY A 494 -7.78 2.96 3.14
N VAL A 495 -7.23 2.42 4.23
CA VAL A 495 -6.72 1.05 4.33
C VAL A 495 -7.92 0.11 4.33
N LYS A 496 -8.43 -0.20 3.13
CA LYS A 496 -9.36 -1.30 2.90
C LYS A 496 -8.89 -2.49 3.74
N ARG A 497 -9.66 -2.89 4.76
CA ARG A 497 -9.36 -4.05 5.62
C ARG A 497 -8.85 -5.18 4.72
N ILE A 498 -7.56 -5.49 4.81
CA ILE A 498 -6.93 -6.49 3.94
C ILE A 498 -7.63 -7.82 4.22
N ASP A 499 -8.22 -8.41 3.19
CA ASP A 499 -8.93 -9.68 3.33
C ASP A 499 -7.99 -10.75 3.88
N SER A 500 -8.43 -11.44 4.94
CA SER A 500 -7.72 -12.51 5.63
C SER A 500 -7.16 -13.59 4.69
N ARG A 501 -7.88 -13.83 3.57
CA ARG A 501 -7.52 -14.81 2.54
C ARG A 501 -6.24 -14.46 1.81
N ASN A 502 -5.86 -13.18 1.74
CA ASN A 502 -4.58 -12.77 1.13
C ASN A 502 -3.40 -13.34 1.91
N TYR A 503 -3.48 -13.35 3.24
CA TYR A 503 -2.45 -13.95 4.10
C TYR A 503 -2.38 -15.47 3.93
N GLN A 504 -3.53 -16.14 3.80
CA GLN A 504 -3.57 -17.58 3.52
C GLN A 504 -2.97 -17.90 2.15
N PHE A 505 -3.23 -17.05 1.16
CA PHE A 505 -2.63 -17.19 -0.16
C PHE A 505 -1.12 -16.99 -0.13
N ALA A 506 -0.53 -16.24 0.81
CA ALA A 506 0.92 -16.12 0.88
C ALA A 506 1.62 -17.42 1.33
N ARG A 507 0.89 -18.37 1.94
CA ARG A 507 1.43 -19.60 2.52
C ARG A 507 1.75 -20.69 1.50
N LEU A 508 2.72 -21.53 1.84
CA LEU A 508 3.14 -22.64 1.00
C LEU A 508 2.04 -23.71 0.86
N GLY A 509 1.83 -24.23 -0.36
CA GLY A 509 0.87 -25.30 -0.63
C GLY A 509 -0.60 -24.89 -0.75
N THR A 510 -0.94 -23.60 -0.59
CA THR A 510 -2.30 -23.11 -0.84
C THR A 510 -2.50 -22.84 -2.33
N ASN A 511 -3.46 -23.52 -2.95
CA ASN A 511 -3.88 -23.25 -4.33
C ASN A 511 -5.15 -22.41 -4.33
N PHE A 512 -5.45 -21.71 -5.44
CA PHE A 512 -6.68 -20.92 -5.60
C PHE A 512 -7.94 -21.73 -5.22
N ARG A 513 -7.97 -23.03 -5.59
CA ARG A 513 -9.04 -23.98 -5.25
C ARG A 513 -9.19 -24.30 -3.76
N ASN A 514 -8.14 -24.14 -2.96
CA ASN A 514 -8.16 -24.43 -1.52
C ASN A 514 -8.63 -23.24 -0.67
N CYS A 515 -8.68 -22.02 -1.24
CA CYS A 515 -9.12 -20.81 -0.54
C CYS A 515 -10.64 -20.55 -0.68
N ASP A 516 -11.30 -21.27 -1.60
CA ASP A 516 -12.72 -21.09 -1.96
C ASP A 516 -13.69 -22.04 -1.23
N LEU A 517 -13.27 -22.74 -0.18
CA LEU A 517 -14.12 -23.72 0.49
C LEU A 517 -14.27 -23.39 1.98
N ASN A 518 -15.41 -22.75 2.28
CA ASN A 518 -16.03 -22.52 3.59
C ASN A 518 -15.68 -21.21 4.32
N SER A 519 -16.35 -20.12 3.90
CA SER A 519 -16.91 -19.18 4.88
C SER A 519 -18.30 -18.73 4.42
N PRO A 520 -19.38 -19.04 5.16
CA PRO A 520 -20.75 -18.60 4.85
C PRO A 520 -21.00 -17.11 5.19
N ALA A 521 -19.98 -16.35 5.59
CA ALA A 521 -20.13 -14.96 6.03
C ALA A 521 -19.92 -13.91 4.91
N SER A 522 -19.53 -14.28 3.70
CA SER A 522 -19.22 -13.31 2.63
C SER A 522 -20.43 -12.94 1.75
N SER A 523 -21.63 -12.80 2.33
CA SER A 523 -22.82 -12.38 1.56
C SER A 523 -23.62 -11.25 2.20
N ILE A 524 -23.10 -10.59 3.23
CA ILE A 524 -23.68 -9.35 3.76
C ILE A 524 -22.56 -8.34 4.01
N THR A 525 -22.87 -7.06 3.81
CA THR A 525 -21.98 -5.88 3.89
C THR A 525 -21.18 -5.54 2.62
N SER A 526 -21.90 -5.40 1.50
CA SER A 526 -21.59 -4.35 0.52
C SER A 526 -22.81 -3.44 0.39
N PHE A 527 -23.11 -2.73 1.47
CA PHE A 527 -24.02 -1.59 1.46
C PHE A 527 -23.19 -0.31 1.33
N SER A 528 -22.61 -0.14 0.14
CA SER A 528 -22.13 1.16 -0.35
C SER A 528 -22.31 1.15 -1.86
N SER A 529 -23.56 1.34 -2.28
CA SER A 529 -24.02 1.85 -3.59
C SER A 529 -25.54 1.86 -3.61
N ALA A 530 -26.16 2.55 -2.64
CA ALA A 530 -27.56 2.95 -2.75
C ALA A 530 -27.66 4.26 -3.55
N SER A 531 -27.19 4.23 -4.79
CA SER A 531 -27.37 5.30 -5.78
C SER A 531 -27.39 4.70 -7.19
N SER A 532 -28.16 3.64 -7.38
CA SER A 532 -28.44 3.09 -8.72
C SER A 532 -29.86 2.54 -8.83
N VAL A 533 -30.84 3.37 -8.42
CA VAL A 533 -32.25 3.24 -8.82
C VAL A 533 -32.65 4.37 -9.76
N ALA A 534 -31.98 4.45 -10.92
CA ALA A 534 -32.40 5.30 -12.02
C ALA A 534 -31.90 4.75 -13.36
N SER A 535 -32.35 3.55 -13.74
CA SER A 535 -32.24 3.09 -15.14
C SER A 535 -33.27 2.02 -15.43
N SER A 536 -34.55 2.40 -15.32
CA SER A 536 -35.64 1.67 -15.98
C SER A 536 -36.81 2.61 -16.29
N SER A 537 -36.69 3.39 -17.35
CA SER A 537 -37.86 3.89 -18.07
C SER A 537 -37.55 3.97 -19.56
N SER A 538 -38.39 3.27 -20.32
CA SER A 538 -38.46 3.12 -21.78
C SER A 538 -38.26 4.43 -22.56
N PRO A 539 -37.74 4.37 -23.81
CA PRO A 539 -37.55 5.54 -24.64
C PRO A 539 -38.86 5.84 -25.39
N THR A 540 -39.66 6.76 -24.84
CA THR A 540 -40.63 7.51 -25.63
C THR A 540 -40.28 8.98 -25.48
N GLY A 541 -40.01 9.64 -26.61
CA GLY A 541 -39.25 10.88 -26.72
C GLY A 541 -39.57 11.96 -25.70
N VAL A 542 -38.52 12.59 -25.19
CA VAL A 542 -38.59 13.80 -24.37
C VAL A 542 -37.35 14.63 -24.67
N GLU A 543 -37.56 15.82 -25.22
CA GLU A 543 -36.58 16.91 -25.24
C GLU A 543 -36.28 17.31 -23.78
N ASN A 544 -35.02 17.57 -23.43
CA ASN A 544 -34.45 17.97 -22.11
C ASN A 544 -33.71 16.87 -21.33
N ILE A 545 -32.43 16.66 -21.71
CA ILE A 545 -31.43 15.88 -20.96
C ILE A 545 -30.70 16.74 -19.92
N ASP A 546 -30.62 18.06 -20.11
CA ASP A 546 -29.89 18.98 -19.23
C ASP A 546 -30.51 19.10 -17.82
N ALA A 547 -31.83 18.92 -17.68
CA ALA A 547 -32.53 19.06 -16.40
C ALA A 547 -32.34 17.86 -15.44
N ILE A 548 -31.87 16.70 -15.91
CA ILE A 548 -31.68 15.51 -15.05
C ILE A 548 -30.32 15.56 -14.33
N GLY A 549 -29.28 16.09 -14.98
CA GLY A 549 -27.96 16.27 -14.36
C GLY A 549 -27.96 17.32 -13.24
N GLU A 550 -28.72 18.40 -13.41
CA GLU A 550 -28.85 19.49 -12.44
C GLU A 550 -29.56 19.05 -11.15
N VAL A 551 -30.54 18.14 -11.25
CA VAL A 551 -31.27 17.59 -10.09
C VAL A 551 -30.42 16.56 -9.32
N GLY A 552 -29.45 15.90 -9.96
CA GLY A 552 -28.47 15.04 -9.30
C GLY A 552 -27.46 15.84 -8.48
N ALA A 553 -26.81 16.83 -9.13
CA ALA A 553 -25.80 17.69 -8.52
C ALA A 553 -26.34 18.46 -7.29
N THR A 554 -27.60 18.88 -7.33
CA THR A 554 -28.24 19.59 -6.21
C THR A 554 -28.51 18.68 -5.00
N LYS A 555 -28.77 17.39 -5.21
CA LYS A 555 -28.93 16.42 -4.11
C LYS A 555 -27.60 16.04 -3.49
N ASP A 556 -26.59 15.81 -4.34
CA ASP A 556 -25.24 15.50 -3.89
C ASP A 556 -24.66 16.68 -3.08
N PHE A 557 -24.90 17.92 -3.53
CA PHE A 557 -24.56 19.13 -2.78
C PHE A 557 -25.21 19.18 -1.40
N LEU A 558 -26.51 18.84 -1.28
CA LEU A 558 -27.20 18.89 0.01
C LEU A 558 -26.63 17.89 1.02
N VAL A 559 -26.29 16.69 0.56
CA VAL A 559 -25.69 15.66 1.42
C VAL A 559 -24.30 16.10 1.89
N GLU A 560 -23.45 16.55 0.97
CA GLU A 560 -22.09 16.99 1.28
C GLU A 560 -22.08 18.23 2.19
N CYS A 561 -22.92 19.22 1.89
CA CYS A 561 -23.02 20.45 2.69
C CYS A 561 -23.48 20.17 4.13
N ASN A 562 -24.44 19.26 4.31
CA ASN A 562 -24.87 18.84 5.65
C ASN A 562 -23.73 18.13 6.41
N HIS A 563 -23.00 17.23 5.75
CA HIS A 563 -21.88 16.51 6.36
C HIS A 563 -20.73 17.46 6.74
N SER A 564 -20.37 18.41 5.87
CA SER A 564 -19.37 19.45 6.18
C SER A 564 -19.79 20.31 7.37
N LEU A 565 -21.07 20.68 7.47
CA LEU A 565 -21.58 21.47 8.59
C LEU A 565 -21.60 20.66 9.90
N GLU A 566 -22.04 19.40 9.87
CA GLU A 566 -22.02 18.50 11.03
C GLU A 566 -20.58 18.30 11.53
N ARG A 567 -19.62 18.03 10.64
CA ARG A 567 -18.20 17.94 10.97
C ARG A 567 -17.67 19.24 11.58
N ALA A 568 -17.99 20.38 10.98
CA ALA A 568 -17.56 21.68 11.47
C ALA A 568 -18.12 22.00 12.89
N PHE A 569 -19.32 21.51 13.20
CA PHE A 569 -19.96 21.66 14.51
C PHE A 569 -19.35 20.73 15.57
N GLU A 570 -19.13 19.46 15.24
CA GLU A 570 -18.57 18.46 16.16
C GLU A 570 -17.08 18.71 16.48
N GLU A 571 -16.28 19.01 15.45
CA GLU A 571 -14.84 19.27 15.60
C GLU A 571 -14.54 20.72 16.04
N GLY A 572 -15.55 21.59 16.03
CA GLY A 572 -15.45 22.96 16.54
C GLY A 572 -14.60 23.90 15.68
N HIS A 573 -14.64 23.77 14.35
CA HIS A 573 -13.85 24.56 13.40
C HIS A 573 -14.00 26.08 13.55
N THR A 574 -13.07 26.85 12.99
CA THR A 574 -13.22 28.30 12.88
C THR A 574 -14.27 28.65 11.81
N VAL A 575 -14.99 29.76 12.03
CA VAL A 575 -16.03 30.25 11.10
C VAL A 575 -15.46 30.51 9.71
N GLU A 576 -14.23 31.02 9.64
CA GLU A 576 -13.53 31.30 8.38
C GLU A 576 -13.29 30.02 7.57
N ASN A 577 -12.81 28.94 8.19
CA ASN A 577 -12.57 27.66 7.52
C ASN A 577 -13.88 27.07 6.97
N ALA A 578 -14.94 27.05 7.78
CA ALA A 578 -16.26 26.60 7.35
C ALA A 578 -16.81 27.46 6.20
N SER A 579 -16.59 28.78 6.23
CA SER A 579 -17.02 29.67 5.15
C SER A 579 -16.27 29.41 3.83
N ILE A 580 -14.97 29.07 3.90
CA ILE A 580 -14.14 28.74 2.74
C ILE A 580 -14.60 27.41 2.16
N GLU A 581 -14.82 26.40 3.01
CA GLU A 581 -15.31 25.09 2.59
C GLU A 581 -16.66 25.19 1.87
N LEU A 582 -17.63 25.90 2.45
CA LEU A 582 -18.94 26.15 1.82
C LEU A 582 -18.83 26.94 0.51
N LYS A 583 -17.93 27.94 0.43
CA LYS A 583 -17.67 28.68 -0.82
C LYS A 583 -17.07 27.76 -1.88
N THR A 584 -16.15 26.87 -1.51
CA THR A 584 -15.57 25.88 -2.43
C THR A 584 -16.60 24.85 -2.89
N LEU A 585 -17.45 24.32 -1.99
CA LEU A 585 -18.54 23.41 -2.31
C LEU A 585 -19.56 24.05 -3.25
N ARG A 586 -19.91 25.33 -3.01
CA ARG A 586 -20.77 26.11 -3.90
C ARG A 586 -20.15 26.23 -5.30
N MET A 587 -18.85 26.55 -5.38
CA MET A 587 -18.15 26.69 -6.65
C MET A 587 -18.02 25.35 -7.39
N ALA A 588 -17.83 24.24 -6.68
CA ALA A 588 -17.76 22.89 -7.24
C ALA A 588 -19.12 22.41 -7.78
N SER A 589 -20.20 22.69 -7.06
CA SER A 589 -21.57 22.26 -7.42
C SER A 589 -22.33 23.27 -8.29
N ASN A 590 -21.77 24.45 -8.53
CA ASN A 590 -22.39 25.58 -9.25
C ASN A 590 -23.80 25.94 -8.74
N VAL A 591 -23.98 25.91 -7.42
CA VAL A 591 -25.26 26.21 -6.75
C VAL A 591 -25.36 27.69 -6.41
N SER A 592 -26.58 28.25 -6.43
CA SER A 592 -26.81 29.65 -6.06
C SER A 592 -26.56 29.91 -4.57
N GLN A 593 -26.03 31.09 -4.25
CA GLN A 593 -25.75 31.50 -2.86
C GLN A 593 -27.00 31.41 -1.96
N SER A 594 -28.16 31.77 -2.50
CA SER A 594 -29.46 31.66 -1.82
C SER A 594 -29.73 30.24 -1.32
N LYS A 595 -29.43 29.22 -2.14
CA LYS A 595 -29.65 27.83 -1.76
C LYS A 595 -28.68 27.37 -0.67
N VAL A 596 -27.41 27.78 -0.74
CA VAL A 596 -26.43 27.51 0.33
C VAL A 596 -26.88 28.13 1.65
N ARG A 597 -27.36 29.38 1.62
CA ARG A 597 -27.91 30.08 2.80
C ARG A 597 -29.06 29.31 3.42
N SER A 598 -30.02 28.83 2.63
CA SER A 598 -31.17 28.09 3.14
C SER A 598 -30.76 26.80 3.90
N VAL A 599 -29.72 26.11 3.43
CA VAL A 599 -29.23 24.86 4.03
C VAL A 599 -28.45 25.13 5.31
N VAL A 600 -27.55 26.11 5.27
CA VAL A 600 -26.79 26.55 6.46
C VAL A 600 -27.76 27.03 7.54
N MET A 601 -28.80 27.77 7.17
CA MET A 601 -29.79 28.28 8.11
C MET A 601 -30.61 27.17 8.76
N GLU A 602 -31.01 26.14 8.00
CA GLU A 602 -31.71 24.98 8.55
C GLU A 602 -30.85 24.24 9.59
N GLN A 603 -29.56 24.04 9.29
CA GLN A 603 -28.62 23.33 10.16
C GLN A 603 -28.24 24.14 11.40
N VAL A 604 -27.97 25.44 11.26
CA VAL A 604 -27.71 26.33 12.40
C VAL A 604 -28.92 26.40 13.33
N CYS A 605 -30.15 26.51 12.79
CA CYS A 605 -31.34 26.46 13.63
C CYS A 605 -31.50 25.12 14.38
N GLY A 606 -31.20 23.99 13.71
CA GLY A 606 -31.19 22.66 14.32
C GLY A 606 -30.14 22.50 15.42
N LEU A 607 -28.96 23.11 15.24
CA LEU A 607 -27.90 23.15 16.25
C LEU A 607 -28.32 24.00 17.46
N VAL A 608 -28.89 25.18 17.23
CA VAL A 608 -29.29 26.13 18.29
C VAL A 608 -30.44 25.57 19.14
N GLU A 609 -31.29 24.71 18.58
CA GLU A 609 -32.29 23.94 19.33
C GLU A 609 -31.63 22.99 20.35
N ARG A 610 -30.51 22.36 19.97
CA ARG A 610 -29.75 21.44 20.84
C ARG A 610 -28.85 22.19 21.83
N GLU A 611 -28.17 23.23 21.37
CA GLU A 611 -27.18 23.99 22.14
C GLU A 611 -27.26 25.51 21.86
N PRO A 612 -27.89 26.32 22.74
CA PRO A 612 -28.13 27.74 22.49
C PRO A 612 -26.89 28.64 22.62
N THR A 613 -25.77 28.13 23.14
CA THR A 613 -24.49 28.85 23.31
C THR A 613 -23.71 28.99 22.01
N MET A 614 -23.97 28.11 21.04
CA MET A 614 -23.26 28.08 19.76
C MET A 614 -23.81 29.10 18.74
N LEU A 615 -24.92 29.78 19.07
CA LEU A 615 -25.54 30.79 18.22
C LEU A 615 -24.58 31.95 17.91
N ASN A 616 -23.84 32.45 18.90
CA ASN A 616 -22.92 33.57 18.72
C ASN A 616 -21.82 33.26 17.69
N LYS A 617 -21.28 32.03 17.73
CA LYS A 617 -20.20 31.62 16.82
C LYS A 617 -20.71 31.41 15.40
N TRP A 618 -21.87 30.78 15.23
CA TRP A 618 -22.38 30.44 13.89
C TRP A 618 -23.25 31.53 13.25
N ALA A 619 -23.66 32.55 14.00
CA ALA A 619 -24.25 33.77 13.44
C ALA A 619 -23.24 34.52 12.54
N GLU A 620 -21.96 34.54 12.92
CA GLU A 620 -20.88 35.07 12.07
C GLU A 620 -20.74 34.31 10.74
N LEU A 621 -21.02 33.00 10.72
CA LEU A 621 -21.01 32.20 9.48
C LEU A 621 -22.12 32.68 8.53
N VAL A 622 -23.33 32.90 9.04
CA VAL A 622 -24.46 33.41 8.25
C VAL A 622 -24.13 34.81 7.71
N LYS A 623 -23.51 35.67 8.53
CA LYS A 623 -23.01 36.99 8.12
C LYS A 623 -21.99 36.89 6.99
N SER A 624 -21.04 35.95 7.06
CA SER A 624 -20.01 35.73 6.04
C SER A 624 -20.54 35.25 4.68
N LEU A 625 -21.79 34.74 4.65
CA LEU A 625 -22.49 34.28 3.45
C LEU A 625 -23.36 35.38 2.81
N LEU A 626 -23.54 36.52 3.47
CA LEU A 626 -24.12 37.72 2.86
C LEU A 626 -23.05 38.43 2.03
N SER A 627 -23.43 38.97 0.88
CA SER A 627 -22.47 39.55 -0.09
C SER A 627 -21.96 40.95 0.30
N GLY A 628 -21.99 41.30 1.59
CA GLY A 628 -21.71 42.63 2.15
C GLY A 628 -22.93 43.23 2.87
N GLU A 629 -22.76 44.46 3.39
CA GLU A 629 -23.77 45.21 4.16
C GLU A 629 -25.00 45.60 3.30
N ASP A 630 -24.85 45.66 1.97
CA ASP A 630 -25.90 46.07 1.01
C ASP A 630 -26.78 44.90 0.49
N ASP A 631 -26.54 43.64 0.91
CA ASP A 631 -27.28 42.45 0.42
C ASP A 631 -28.66 42.31 1.09
N LEU A 632 -29.52 43.31 0.86
CA LEU A 632 -30.87 43.42 1.44
C LEU A 632 -31.79 42.26 0.98
N VAL A 633 -31.52 41.68 -0.19
CA VAL A 633 -32.23 40.49 -0.70
C VAL A 633 -31.81 39.24 0.07
N GLY A 634 -30.52 39.11 0.39
CA GLY A 634 -30.02 38.02 1.23
C GLY A 634 -30.55 38.05 2.65
N MET A 635 -30.63 39.24 3.26
CA MET A 635 -31.19 39.42 4.60
C MET A 635 -32.68 39.03 4.64
N GLU A 636 -33.44 39.41 3.62
CA GLU A 636 -34.85 39.04 3.50
C GLU A 636 -35.04 37.51 3.36
N GLU A 637 -34.21 36.84 2.55
CA GLU A 637 -34.25 35.38 2.39
C GLU A 637 -33.95 34.64 3.69
N VAL A 638 -32.94 35.09 4.46
CA VAL A 638 -32.60 34.51 5.77
C VAL A 638 -33.78 34.60 6.73
N LEU A 639 -34.48 35.74 6.75
CA LEU A 639 -35.68 35.92 7.59
C LEU A 639 -36.85 35.04 7.14
N PHE A 640 -37.02 34.81 5.84
CA PHE A 640 -38.02 33.86 5.33
C PHE A 640 -37.68 32.41 5.67
N ASP A 641 -36.42 32.02 5.56
CA ASP A 641 -35.97 30.66 5.91
C ASP A 641 -36.13 30.43 7.42
N LEU A 642 -35.84 31.43 8.26
CA LEU A 642 -36.06 31.39 9.71
C LEU A 642 -37.56 31.28 10.03
N GLN A 643 -38.42 32.06 9.36
CA GLN A 643 -39.88 31.98 9.51
C GLN A 643 -40.42 30.62 9.05
N GLY A 644 -39.92 30.10 7.92
CA GLY A 644 -40.27 28.79 7.38
C GLY A 644 -39.92 27.67 8.35
N TRP A 645 -38.66 27.63 8.81
CA TRP A 645 -38.17 26.65 9.77
C TRP A 645 -38.94 26.68 11.09
N SER A 646 -39.23 27.87 11.62
CA SER A 646 -40.01 28.02 12.86
C SER A 646 -41.50 27.68 12.69
N SER A 647 -42.01 27.65 11.47
CA SER A 647 -43.41 27.32 11.15
C SER A 647 -43.65 25.84 10.84
N ASP A 648 -42.58 25.07 10.59
CA ASP A 648 -42.71 23.66 10.22
C ASP A 648 -43.29 22.81 11.35
N LEU A 649 -44.41 22.14 11.03
CA LEU A 649 -45.31 21.52 12.01
C LEU A 649 -44.80 20.20 12.59
N ASN A 650 -43.81 19.57 11.95
CA ASN A 650 -43.38 18.20 12.23
C ASN A 650 -42.26 18.06 13.29
N ARG A 651 -41.73 19.17 13.84
CA ARG A 651 -40.65 19.14 14.83
C ARG A 651 -41.18 19.58 16.23
N SER A 652 -41.06 18.67 17.20
CA SER A 652 -41.27 18.73 18.67
C SER A 652 -42.38 19.64 19.26
N GLN A 653 -43.29 19.04 20.04
CA GLN A 653 -44.44 19.73 20.68
C GLN A 653 -44.11 20.56 21.94
N ASP A 654 -42.88 20.51 22.48
CA ASP A 654 -42.54 21.16 23.77
C ASP A 654 -41.78 22.49 23.63
N PHE A 655 -41.58 22.98 22.41
CA PHE A 655 -40.76 24.16 22.19
C PHE A 655 -41.59 25.45 22.16
N ASN A 656 -41.19 26.46 22.94
CA ASN A 656 -41.75 27.82 22.83
C ASN A 656 -41.23 28.49 21.55
N ARG A 657 -41.76 28.08 20.39
CA ARG A 657 -41.38 28.52 19.03
C ARG A 657 -41.30 30.05 18.90
N VAL A 658 -42.28 30.74 19.48
CA VAL A 658 -42.33 32.22 19.50
C VAL A 658 -41.16 32.84 20.27
N ARG A 659 -40.74 32.24 21.39
CA ARG A 659 -39.62 32.74 22.19
C ARG A 659 -38.27 32.46 21.54
N PHE A 660 -38.15 31.33 20.83
CA PHE A 660 -36.95 31.01 20.07
C PHE A 660 -36.79 31.95 18.87
N PHE A 661 -37.85 32.11 18.08
CA PHE A 661 -37.90 33.05 16.98
C PHE A 661 -37.54 34.47 17.43
N SER A 662 -38.15 34.97 18.52
CA SER A 662 -37.80 36.30 19.04
C SER A 662 -36.36 36.41 19.52
N ARG A 663 -35.80 35.35 20.11
CA ARG A 663 -34.42 35.35 20.63
C ARG A 663 -33.39 35.33 19.51
N ILE A 664 -33.62 34.55 18.45
CA ILE A 664 -32.72 34.53 17.29
C ILE A 664 -32.81 35.85 16.52
N LEU A 665 -34.03 36.40 16.34
CA LEU A 665 -34.19 37.70 15.69
C LEU A 665 -33.47 38.82 16.44
N GLN A 666 -33.61 38.89 17.77
CA GLN A 666 -32.87 39.85 18.59
C GLN A 666 -31.36 39.66 18.46
N HIS A 667 -30.89 38.41 18.41
CA HIS A 667 -29.47 38.13 18.29
C HIS A 667 -28.91 38.46 16.89
N PHE A 668 -29.65 38.18 15.82
CA PHE A 668 -29.26 38.54 14.45
C PHE A 668 -29.23 40.05 14.23
N TYR A 669 -30.07 40.80 14.94
CA TYR A 669 -29.96 42.26 14.96
C TYR A 669 -28.72 42.72 15.74
N ASN A 670 -28.50 42.21 16.96
CA ASN A 670 -27.35 42.61 17.80
C ASN A 670 -25.97 42.29 17.19
N GLU A 671 -25.86 41.25 16.36
CA GLU A 671 -24.61 40.85 15.69
C GLU A 671 -24.48 41.44 14.26
N ASP A 672 -25.36 42.38 13.89
CA ASP A 672 -25.47 43.01 12.57
C ASP A 672 -25.53 41.99 11.41
N VAL A 673 -26.27 40.89 11.59
CA VAL A 673 -26.57 39.94 10.51
C VAL A 673 -27.70 40.48 9.63
N VAL A 674 -28.65 41.21 10.23
CA VAL A 674 -29.80 41.82 9.55
C VAL A 674 -29.92 43.28 9.95
N SER A 675 -29.87 44.17 8.96
CA SER A 675 -30.06 45.61 9.16
C SER A 675 -31.55 45.98 9.31
N GLU A 676 -31.80 47.18 9.84
CA GLU A 676 -33.13 47.75 10.02
C GLU A 676 -33.91 47.85 8.70
N GLU A 677 -33.25 48.30 7.63
CA GLU A 677 -33.80 48.28 6.26
C GLU A 677 -34.19 46.87 5.79
N GLY A 678 -33.42 45.85 6.18
CA GLY A 678 -33.69 44.43 5.88
C GLY A 678 -34.96 43.93 6.57
N PHE A 679 -35.14 44.28 7.84
CA PHE A 679 -36.36 43.97 8.61
C PHE A 679 -37.60 44.66 8.02
N LEU A 680 -37.48 45.93 7.64
CA LEU A 680 -38.58 46.69 7.03
C LEU A 680 -39.00 46.09 5.68
N LYS A 681 -38.03 45.66 4.86
CA LYS A 681 -38.30 44.98 3.58
C LYS A 681 -38.97 43.63 3.76
N TRP A 682 -38.49 42.81 4.70
CA TRP A 682 -39.14 41.54 5.04
C TRP A 682 -40.58 41.73 5.51
N PHE A 683 -40.83 42.71 6.40
CA PHE A 683 -42.17 42.97 6.93
C PHE A 683 -43.14 43.50 5.86
N THR A 684 -42.66 44.32 4.94
CA THR A 684 -43.47 44.90 3.84
C THR A 684 -43.76 43.92 2.71
N ASN A 685 -42.92 42.90 2.50
CA ASN A 685 -43.14 41.93 1.43
C ASN A 685 -44.36 41.04 1.69
N LYS A 686 -45.16 40.79 0.64
CA LYS A 686 -46.35 39.93 0.67
C LYS A 686 -46.02 38.48 1.02
N LYS A 687 -44.82 37.99 0.67
CA LYS A 687 -44.36 36.63 0.98
C LYS A 687 -44.33 36.34 2.48
N SER A 688 -44.03 37.33 3.32
CA SER A 688 -44.05 37.17 4.79
C SER A 688 -45.42 36.77 5.36
N LYS A 689 -46.51 37.05 4.63
CA LYS A 689 -47.88 36.68 5.01
C LYS A 689 -48.27 35.27 4.56
N GLU A 690 -47.56 34.72 3.58
CA GLU A 690 -47.84 33.43 2.95
C GLU A 690 -47.00 32.30 3.56
N VAL A 691 -45.80 32.60 4.05
CA VAL A 691 -44.89 31.63 4.69
C VAL A 691 -45.41 31.20 6.07
N GLY A 692 -45.76 29.92 6.22
CA GLY A 692 -46.08 29.30 7.52
C GLY A 692 -47.54 29.37 7.99
N GLY A 693 -48.48 29.82 7.15
CA GLY A 693 -49.92 29.81 7.46
C GLY A 693 -50.32 30.62 8.71
N GLU A 694 -51.24 30.11 9.52
CA GLU A 694 -51.73 30.80 10.74
C GLU A 694 -50.67 30.96 11.83
N GLU A 695 -49.72 30.03 11.94
CA GLU A 695 -48.62 30.10 12.91
C GLU A 695 -47.52 31.08 12.46
N GLY A 696 -47.24 31.14 11.15
CA GLY A 696 -46.35 32.16 10.57
C GLY A 696 -46.84 33.59 10.82
N LEU A 697 -48.16 33.81 10.83
CA LEU A 697 -48.74 35.12 11.16
C LEU A 697 -48.48 35.53 12.62
N LYS A 698 -48.51 34.60 13.58
CA LYS A 698 -48.18 34.87 14.99
C LYS A 698 -46.70 35.23 15.16
N LEU A 699 -45.81 34.56 14.43
CA LEU A 699 -44.38 34.86 14.42
C LEU A 699 -44.10 36.24 13.83
N ARG A 700 -44.83 36.60 12.76
CA ARG A 700 -44.78 37.93 12.13
C ARG A 700 -45.29 39.04 13.04
N GLU A 701 -46.33 38.81 13.85
CA GLU A 701 -46.78 39.78 14.86
C GLU A 701 -45.71 40.04 15.93
N VAL A 702 -44.96 39.02 16.32
CA VAL A 702 -43.86 39.13 17.29
C VAL A 702 -42.67 39.88 16.69
N GLY A 703 -42.29 39.55 15.45
CA GLY A 703 -41.29 40.30 14.70
C GLY A 703 -41.68 41.76 14.47
N GLY A 704 -42.97 42.03 14.24
CA GLY A 704 -43.51 43.40 14.10
C GLY A 704 -43.42 44.22 15.40
N LYS A 705 -43.60 43.60 16.57
CA LYS A 705 -43.38 44.26 17.87
C LYS A 705 -41.91 44.58 18.10
N LEU A 706 -41.01 43.71 17.66
CA LEU A 706 -39.57 43.96 17.72
C LEU A 706 -39.16 45.11 16.80
N LEU A 707 -39.69 45.15 15.57
CA LEU A 707 -39.48 46.25 14.64
C LEU A 707 -39.97 47.59 15.20
N GLN A 708 -41.15 47.61 15.82
CA GLN A 708 -41.65 48.81 16.51
C GLN A 708 -40.75 49.26 17.66
N MET A 709 -40.14 48.32 18.38
CA MET A 709 -39.20 48.64 19.45
C MET A 709 -37.91 49.27 18.89
N ILE A 710 -37.42 48.77 17.76
CA ILE A 710 -36.22 49.28 17.07
C ILE A 710 -36.46 50.68 16.50
N MET A 711 -37.58 50.88 15.80
CA MET A 711 -37.92 52.21 15.24
C MET A 711 -38.09 53.26 16.34
N ASN A 712 -38.72 52.90 17.46
CA ASN A 712 -38.87 53.83 18.58
C ASN A 712 -37.53 54.16 19.26
N SER A 713 -36.56 53.24 19.30
CA SER A 713 -35.24 53.53 19.88
C SER A 713 -34.40 54.45 18.99
N GLU A 714 -34.52 54.35 17.68
CA GLU A 714 -33.82 55.26 16.75
C GLU A 714 -34.42 56.67 16.76
N GLU A 715 -35.75 56.79 16.83
CA GLU A 715 -36.42 58.09 17.01
C GLU A 715 -35.98 58.78 18.33
N GLU A 716 -35.73 58.01 19.40
CA GLU A 716 -35.21 58.53 20.67
C GLU A 716 -33.72 58.95 20.57
N GLU A 717 -32.88 58.22 19.81
CA GLU A 717 -31.47 58.58 19.59
C GLU A 717 -31.31 59.83 18.69
N GLU A 718 -32.13 59.98 17.65
CA GLU A 718 -32.12 61.18 16.79
C GLU A 718 -32.57 62.44 17.53
N GLU A 719 -33.55 62.34 18.44
CA GLU A 719 -33.98 63.46 19.28
C GLU A 719 -32.91 63.87 20.32
N GLU A 720 -32.11 62.93 20.84
CA GLU A 720 -31.00 63.23 21.77
C GLU A 720 -29.77 63.86 21.08
N GLU A 721 -29.49 63.53 19.82
CA GLU A 721 -28.41 64.19 19.06
C GLU A 721 -28.75 65.64 18.68
N GLU A 722 -30.01 65.95 18.35
CA GLU A 722 -30.46 67.33 18.04
C GLU A 722 -30.42 68.27 19.27
N ASP A 723 -30.48 67.75 20.49
CA ASP A 723 -30.39 68.52 21.74
C ASP A 723 -28.93 68.74 22.22
N SER A 724 -27.94 68.22 21.48
CA SER A 724 -26.51 68.26 21.85
C SER A 724 -25.59 69.18 21.01
N ASP A 725 -26.14 69.84 19.97
CA ASP A 725 -25.51 70.91 19.18
C ASP A 725 -26.04 72.32 19.57
#